data_AF-A0A0D7ANN9-F1
#
_entry.id   AF-A0A0D7ANN9-F1
#
_cell.length_a   1.000
_cell.length_b   1.000
_cell.length_c   1.000
_cell.angle_alpha   90.00
_cell.angle_beta   90.00
_cell.angle_gamma   90.00
#
_symmetry.space_group_name_H-M   'P 1'
#
loop_
_entity.id
_entity.type
_entity.pdbx_description
1 polymer ?
#
loop_
_entity_poly.entity_id
_entity_poly.type
_entity_poly.pdbx_seq_one_letter_code
_entity_poly.pdbx_strand_id
1 'polypeptide(L)'
;MTPCFQKFPSYQASLLDVMKNSKAIDDRKLLLLMVAQFVSRLPEGSWANEAQNLIIKLLYDDLPHPPATGVSKKYAYRRSDGAYNNINIPDMGKAGTAYARSVQQTHPLPTKNLPDAGLIFDTLLKRDKFVPHPGGLSSMMFSFAALVIHTVFRTSHDDVGTNETSSYVDLAPLYGNNEETTTALRRLDGRGLLYPDVFAEDRLLLLPPSVCVLLVLFSRNHNYIAKKLYEINERGTFRPPRNLSGDKLRAQDDEIFETARLVNVSWFASAVFSDYFSAILGLVREGSSWSLAPFGEIRNEDHSFFERGRGNACSVEFNCLYRWHATTSRENEQWVTELLQRTFQKPVEDITIEDYFVKYKELQGQDNDMKHWTFGALQRQEDGTFKDEELAEILYDATESEAAAFRARGTPAVMRLHEMMGIEANRRWGVCSMNDFRQFLGLKPYTSFKDWNSDPEIADVAEKLYGHIDFLELYVGLQAEEAKPLVDGAGLCPGYTISRAILSDAIALTRGDRFFTYDYTPYNMTAWGFADCQRDPNGFGFGSTLGRLILRTLPNDFTDNSVYAFFPLMTPKAMRLILDDKKLTDQYDLARPVKCMPTCKVTGRADIVKIMDNRSFVTPYELRASKVCSSEYVAKFLGGSDDQEKVRQLLNDPSISQDILTFFADITEVLIRENSYKLVGGEVQALDVVRDVLKAAPIHWVATELGGIKLKTRTNKDGVYTAEELFNMLGDIYSFIFLDVEAPTLMALEINASKNIKDLQEHINEHLGLSLVGKTAEFIDSFVAKLRNAKKDLHGPIVRKLHDIVGSPEHVAGAILVLMISASVDLSIALTNVLNYYLDSKDTASIRKLAANPGSNSKLEAFVLEALLYDPTFEGVYRMATQDCIVGNTEVKNKTRVFLDIAAGNSVSRLFLPTT
;
A
#
# COMPACT_ATOMS: atom_id res chain seq x y z
N MET A 1 24.08 51.13 18.47
CA MET A 1 22.97 50.56 19.27
C MET A 1 21.68 51.07 18.67
N THR A 2 21.03 50.25 17.85
CA THR A 2 19.71 50.55 17.28
C THR A 2 18.84 49.34 17.61
N PRO A 3 17.87 49.42 18.53
CA PRO A 3 17.00 48.30 18.78
C PRO A 3 16.01 48.21 17.62
N CYS A 4 16.05 47.07 16.94
CA CYS A 4 15.11 46.68 15.91
C CYS A 4 13.74 46.46 16.57
N PHE A 5 12.97 47.54 16.79
CA PHE A 5 11.54 47.41 17.08
C PHE A 5 10.86 47.00 15.77
N GLN A 6 10.73 45.68 15.55
CA GLN A 6 9.75 45.17 14.61
C GLN A 6 8.39 45.76 14.98
N LYS A 7 7.72 46.41 14.02
CA LYS A 7 6.33 46.87 14.18
C LYS A 7 5.50 45.68 14.62
N PHE A 8 4.97 45.73 15.84
CA PHE A 8 4.01 44.74 16.31
C PHE A 8 2.80 44.70 15.36
N PRO A 9 2.26 43.52 15.03
CA PRO A 9 1.05 43.40 14.23
C PRO A 9 -0.09 44.23 14.83
N SER A 10 -0.97 44.81 14.00
CA SER A 10 -2.15 45.52 14.50
C SER A 10 -3.25 44.52 14.89
N TYR A 11 -4.08 44.86 15.88
CA TYR A 11 -5.27 44.09 16.27
C TYR A 11 -6.15 43.69 15.06
N GLN A 12 -6.25 44.58 14.08
CA GLN A 12 -6.98 44.34 12.84
C GLN A 12 -6.37 43.21 11.99
N ALA A 13 -5.04 43.13 11.91
CA ALA A 13 -4.36 42.07 11.16
C ALA A 13 -4.58 40.71 11.79
N SER A 14 -4.57 40.63 13.12
CA SER A 14 -4.79 39.40 13.89
C SER A 14 -6.25 38.92 13.83
N LEU A 15 -7.23 39.85 13.88
CA LEU A 15 -8.65 39.53 13.70
C LEU A 15 -8.97 39.10 12.25
N LEU A 16 -8.40 39.79 11.26
CA LEU A 16 -8.55 39.43 9.85
C LEU A 16 -7.99 38.04 9.56
N ASP A 17 -6.88 37.67 10.23
CA ASP A 17 -6.29 36.34 10.10
C ASP A 17 -7.23 35.25 10.61
N VAL A 18 -7.81 35.37 11.81
CA VAL A 18 -8.78 34.39 12.32
C VAL A 18 -10.01 34.25 11.42
N MET A 19 -10.50 35.36 10.85
CA MET A 19 -11.62 35.30 9.90
C MET A 19 -11.27 34.59 8.59
N LYS A 20 -10.01 34.71 8.13
CA LYS A 20 -9.55 34.10 6.87
C LYS A 20 -9.02 32.68 7.04
N ASN A 21 -8.44 32.38 8.19
CA ASN A 21 -7.66 31.18 8.49
C ASN A 21 -8.15 30.51 9.78
N SER A 22 -9.46 30.35 9.93
CA SER A 22 -10.08 29.80 11.16
C SER A 22 -9.58 28.40 11.53
N LYS A 23 -8.95 27.64 10.63
CA LYS A 23 -8.36 26.32 10.92
C LYS A 23 -6.82 26.32 11.03
N ALA A 24 -6.18 27.47 10.79
CA ALA A 24 -4.72 27.60 10.72
C ALA A 24 -4.30 29.04 11.08
N ILE A 25 -4.60 29.47 12.32
CA ILE A 25 -4.31 30.82 12.80
C ILE A 25 -2.79 31.08 12.79
N ASP A 26 -2.37 32.23 12.27
CA ASP A 26 -0.97 32.69 12.26
C ASP A 26 -0.59 33.25 13.64
N ASP A 27 0.07 32.43 14.45
CA ASP A 27 0.54 32.78 15.79
C ASP A 27 1.49 34.00 15.80
N ARG A 28 2.16 34.29 14.68
CA ARG A 28 3.00 35.48 14.51
C ARG A 28 2.21 36.79 14.51
N LYS A 29 0.87 36.73 14.39
CA LYS A 29 -0.02 37.89 14.60
C LYS A 29 -0.31 38.16 16.07
N LEU A 30 0.17 37.32 16.99
CA LEU A 30 0.13 37.51 18.44
C LEU A 30 -1.30 37.67 19.01
N LEU A 31 -2.33 37.12 18.35
CA LEU A 31 -3.71 37.33 18.77
C LEU A 31 -3.96 36.89 20.22
N LEU A 32 -3.49 35.69 20.58
CA LEU A 32 -3.65 35.14 21.93
C LEU A 32 -3.05 36.08 22.99
N LEU A 33 -1.84 36.60 22.74
CA LEU A 33 -1.16 37.54 23.64
C LEU A 33 -1.89 38.87 23.74
N MET A 34 -2.42 39.38 22.62
CA MET A 34 -3.22 40.60 22.59
C MET A 34 -4.52 40.44 23.41
N VAL A 35 -5.25 39.35 23.19
CA VAL A 35 -6.49 39.04 23.90
C VAL A 35 -6.23 38.84 25.40
N ALA A 36 -5.19 38.07 25.77
CA ALA A 36 -4.80 37.89 27.17
C ALA A 36 -4.40 39.22 27.83
N GLN A 37 -3.64 40.08 27.13
CA GLN A 37 -3.29 41.41 27.62
C GLN A 37 -4.52 42.31 27.78
N PHE A 38 -5.51 42.22 26.88
CA PHE A 38 -6.76 42.96 27.01
C PHE A 38 -7.57 42.51 28.22
N VAL A 39 -7.80 41.20 28.35
CA VAL A 39 -8.57 40.61 29.46
C VAL A 39 -7.92 40.91 30.81
N SER A 40 -6.58 40.85 30.92
CA SER A 40 -5.87 41.19 32.17
C SER A 40 -5.97 42.66 32.61
N ARG A 41 -6.47 43.56 31.76
CA ARG A 41 -6.70 44.98 32.08
C ARG A 41 -8.16 45.30 32.39
N LEU A 42 -9.07 44.32 32.30
CA LEU A 42 -10.48 44.52 32.63
C LEU A 42 -10.67 44.59 34.15
N PRO A 43 -11.55 45.47 34.66
CA PRO A 43 -11.93 45.45 36.08
C PRO A 43 -12.68 44.14 36.41
N GLU A 44 -12.56 43.66 37.64
CA GLU A 44 -13.26 42.46 38.10
C GLU A 44 -14.78 42.58 37.88
N GLY A 45 -15.36 41.58 37.24
CA GLY A 45 -16.78 41.56 36.86
C GLY A 45 -17.15 40.35 36.02
N SER A 46 -18.46 40.18 35.75
CA SER A 46 -19.00 39.01 35.02
C SER A 46 -18.36 38.83 33.64
N TRP A 47 -18.19 39.92 32.89
CA TRP A 47 -17.61 39.89 31.55
C TRP A 47 -16.12 39.50 31.54
N ALA A 48 -15.33 40.02 32.49
CA ALA A 48 -13.93 39.64 32.64
C ALA A 48 -13.79 38.13 32.96
N ASN A 49 -14.67 37.62 33.84
CA ASN A 49 -14.72 36.20 34.19
C ASN A 49 -15.12 35.32 33.00
N GLU A 50 -16.10 35.74 32.18
CA GLU A 50 -16.49 35.02 30.97
C GLU A 50 -15.36 34.95 29.94
N ALA A 51 -14.67 36.07 29.68
CA ALA A 51 -13.55 36.11 28.76
C ALA A 51 -12.37 35.25 29.25
N GLN A 52 -12.07 35.30 30.55
CA GLN A 52 -11.05 34.45 31.17
C GLN A 52 -11.43 32.96 31.06
N ASN A 53 -12.68 32.60 31.34
CA ASN A 53 -13.17 31.23 31.22
C ASN A 53 -13.08 30.71 29.79
N LEU A 54 -13.37 31.55 28.79
CA LEU A 54 -13.23 31.19 27.38
C LEU A 54 -11.77 30.92 27.00
N ILE A 55 -10.84 31.77 27.43
CA ILE A 55 -9.40 31.57 27.19
C ILE A 55 -8.92 30.28 27.86
N ILE A 56 -9.33 30.03 29.10
CA ILE A 56 -8.96 28.80 29.83
C ILE A 56 -9.48 27.57 29.09
N LYS A 57 -10.75 27.56 28.66
CA LYS A 57 -11.32 26.44 27.88
C LYS A 57 -10.55 26.20 26.59
N LEU A 58 -10.31 27.26 25.81
CA LEU A 58 -9.59 27.15 24.54
C LEU A 58 -8.19 26.56 24.75
N LEU A 59 -7.41 27.07 25.71
CA LEU A 59 -6.07 26.56 26.02
C LEU A 59 -6.08 25.15 26.63
N TYR A 60 -7.13 24.80 27.38
CA TYR A 60 -7.28 23.46 27.94
C TYR A 60 -7.61 22.43 26.85
N ASP A 61 -8.46 22.80 25.90
CA ASP A 61 -8.91 21.95 24.79
C ASP A 61 -7.87 21.81 23.66
N ASP A 62 -6.82 22.66 23.65
CA ASP A 62 -5.66 22.53 22.74
C ASP A 62 -4.83 21.26 22.99
N LEU A 63 -4.91 20.69 24.20
CA LEU A 63 -4.21 19.47 24.58
C LEU A 63 -5.22 18.33 24.85
N PRO A 64 -4.94 17.10 24.40
CA PRO A 64 -5.81 15.97 24.66
C PRO A 64 -5.77 15.57 26.15
N HIS A 65 -6.93 15.48 26.78
CA HIS A 65 -7.09 15.03 28.16
C HIS A 65 -8.20 13.96 28.23
N PRO A 66 -7.88 12.69 28.54
CA PRO A 66 -6.54 12.10 28.72
C PRO A 66 -5.72 12.06 27.42
N PRO A 67 -4.39 11.86 27.49
CA PRO A 67 -3.56 11.68 26.30
C PRO A 67 -4.05 10.49 25.46
N ALA A 68 -3.87 10.60 24.14
CA ALA A 68 -4.36 9.59 23.19
C ALA A 68 -3.39 8.41 22.98
N THR A 69 -2.10 8.62 23.23
CA THR A 69 -1.05 7.59 23.11
C THR A 69 0.05 7.82 24.17
N GLY A 70 0.99 6.89 24.29
CA GLY A 70 2.11 6.96 25.23
C GLY A 70 3.43 6.49 24.60
N VAL A 71 4.54 7.12 25.01
CA VAL A 71 5.88 6.82 24.49
C VAL A 71 6.51 5.68 25.28
N SER A 72 6.27 4.43 24.87
CA SER A 72 7.00 3.24 25.35
C SER A 72 6.72 2.03 24.46
N LYS A 73 7.59 0.99 24.52
CA LYS A 73 7.34 -0.30 23.82
C LYS A 73 5.99 -0.95 24.20
N LYS A 74 5.46 -0.66 25.39
CA LYS A 74 4.15 -1.16 25.84
C LYS A 74 2.99 -0.67 24.96
N TYR A 75 3.09 0.56 24.44
CA TYR A 75 2.01 1.20 23.68
C TYR A 75 2.32 1.32 22.19
N ALA A 76 3.58 1.11 21.77
CA ALA A 76 4.01 1.20 20.38
C ALA A 76 3.41 0.11 19.48
N TYR A 77 3.03 -1.05 20.04
CA TYR A 77 2.60 -2.22 19.28
C TYR A 77 1.24 -2.75 19.74
N ARG A 78 0.55 -3.44 18.82
CA ARG A 78 -0.71 -4.15 19.11
C ARG A 78 -0.41 -5.32 20.06
N ARG A 79 -1.22 -5.48 21.10
CA ARG A 79 -1.13 -6.67 21.97
C ARG A 79 -1.78 -7.86 21.28
N SER A 80 -1.27 -9.06 21.55
CA SER A 80 -1.76 -10.33 20.98
C SER A 80 -3.25 -10.59 21.23
N ASP A 81 -3.81 -10.05 22.32
CA ASP A 81 -5.22 -10.13 22.69
C ASP A 81 -6.03 -8.85 22.37
N GLY A 82 -5.41 -7.85 21.72
CA GLY A 82 -6.05 -6.56 21.42
C GLY A 82 -6.14 -5.57 22.59
N ALA A 83 -5.65 -5.93 23.80
CA ALA A 83 -5.65 -5.01 24.94
C ALA A 83 -4.81 -3.75 24.70
N TYR A 84 -5.09 -2.68 25.45
CA TYR A 84 -4.40 -1.39 25.39
C TYR A 84 -4.45 -0.69 24.01
N ASN A 85 -5.41 -1.03 23.15
CA ASN A 85 -5.74 -0.18 22.02
C ASN A 85 -6.22 1.18 22.54
N ASN A 86 -7.22 1.17 23.44
CA ASN A 86 -7.53 2.33 24.29
C ASN A 86 -6.67 2.28 25.56
N ILE A 87 -5.80 3.27 25.75
CA ILE A 87 -4.88 3.30 26.90
C ILE A 87 -5.59 3.56 28.24
N ASN A 88 -6.76 4.19 28.20
CA ASN A 88 -7.55 4.56 29.39
C ASN A 88 -8.53 3.45 29.80
N ILE A 89 -8.91 2.59 28.86
CA ILE A 89 -9.77 1.43 29.08
C ILE A 89 -9.10 0.21 28.45
N PRO A 90 -8.08 -0.37 29.10
CA PRO A 90 -7.21 -1.38 28.48
C PRO A 90 -7.92 -2.64 27.96
N ASP A 91 -9.02 -3.06 28.59
CA ASP A 91 -9.77 -4.25 28.19
C ASP A 91 -10.82 -3.96 27.09
N MET A 92 -10.98 -2.71 26.64
CA MET A 92 -11.92 -2.38 25.57
C MET A 92 -11.51 -3.10 24.27
N GLY A 93 -12.42 -3.93 23.76
CA GLY A 93 -12.21 -4.69 22.51
C GLY A 93 -11.20 -5.83 22.62
N LYS A 94 -10.78 -6.19 23.83
CA LYS A 94 -9.86 -7.30 24.07
C LYS A 94 -10.54 -8.65 23.82
N ALA A 95 -9.80 -9.62 23.30
CA ALA A 95 -10.23 -11.01 23.17
C ALA A 95 -10.62 -11.63 24.52
N GLY A 96 -11.61 -12.52 24.51
CA GLY A 96 -12.14 -13.19 25.70
C GLY A 96 -13.01 -12.28 26.57
N THR A 97 -13.58 -11.21 26.01
CA THR A 97 -14.50 -10.31 26.71
C THR A 97 -15.92 -10.40 26.13
N ALA A 98 -16.92 -9.96 26.90
CA ALA A 98 -18.31 -10.03 26.48
C ALA A 98 -18.59 -9.15 25.24
N TYR A 99 -19.48 -9.61 24.37
CA TYR A 99 -20.03 -8.76 23.30
C TYR A 99 -20.72 -7.52 23.89
N ALA A 100 -20.59 -6.39 23.20
CA ALA A 100 -21.36 -5.20 23.50
C ALA A 100 -22.83 -5.34 23.06
N ARG A 101 -23.66 -4.39 23.46
CA ARG A 101 -25.02 -4.20 22.96
C ARG A 101 -25.19 -2.75 22.53
N SER A 102 -25.65 -2.54 21.31
CA SER A 102 -25.88 -1.20 20.78
C SER A 102 -27.33 -0.74 20.92
N VAL A 103 -28.29 -1.68 20.91
CA VAL A 103 -29.71 -1.34 20.80
C VAL A 103 -30.54 -1.96 21.92
N GLN A 104 -31.41 -1.15 22.51
CA GLN A 104 -32.37 -1.60 23.50
C GLN A 104 -33.57 -2.27 22.81
N GLN A 105 -33.97 -3.45 23.28
CA GLN A 105 -35.24 -4.06 22.88
C GLN A 105 -36.41 -3.29 23.53
N THR A 106 -37.36 -2.82 22.72
CA THR A 106 -38.52 -2.05 23.25
C THR A 106 -39.83 -2.83 23.19
N HIS A 107 -39.91 -3.87 22.35
CA HIS A 107 -41.12 -4.66 22.16
C HIS A 107 -41.10 -5.97 22.99
N PRO A 108 -42.09 -6.21 23.87
CA PRO A 108 -42.12 -7.41 24.69
C PRO A 108 -42.61 -8.62 23.87
N LEU A 109 -41.69 -9.49 23.47
CA LEU A 109 -42.01 -10.72 22.75
C LEU A 109 -41.46 -11.94 23.52
N PRO A 110 -42.31 -12.68 24.27
CA PRO A 110 -41.88 -13.86 24.98
C PRO A 110 -41.31 -14.92 24.02
N THR A 111 -40.19 -15.55 24.37
CA THR A 111 -39.53 -16.58 23.53
C THR A 111 -40.47 -17.72 23.13
N LYS A 112 -41.46 -18.05 23.97
CA LYS A 112 -42.47 -19.08 23.69
C LYS A 112 -43.41 -18.74 22.52
N ASN A 113 -43.50 -17.47 22.15
CA ASN A 113 -44.32 -17.00 21.05
C ASN A 113 -43.50 -16.86 19.75
N LEU A 114 -42.19 -17.11 19.79
CA LEU A 114 -41.34 -17.06 18.61
C LEU A 114 -41.53 -18.33 17.76
N PRO A 115 -41.51 -18.23 16.42
CA PRO A 115 -41.57 -19.40 15.56
C PRO A 115 -40.35 -20.30 15.72
N ASP A 116 -40.50 -21.59 15.38
CA ASP A 116 -39.37 -22.51 15.29
C ASP A 116 -38.33 -22.02 14.26
N ALA A 117 -37.04 -22.08 14.62
CA ALA A 117 -35.96 -21.59 13.76
C ALA A 117 -35.84 -22.39 12.46
N GLY A 118 -36.11 -23.71 12.50
CA GLY A 118 -36.14 -24.55 11.30
C GLY A 118 -37.27 -24.16 10.37
N LEU A 119 -38.47 -23.92 10.91
CA LEU A 119 -39.61 -23.42 10.14
C LEU A 119 -39.32 -22.06 9.49
N ILE A 120 -38.69 -21.13 10.22
CA ILE A 120 -38.25 -19.84 9.65
C ILE A 120 -37.30 -20.07 8.48
N PHE A 121 -36.30 -20.93 8.64
CA PHE A 121 -35.36 -21.23 7.57
C PHE A 121 -36.08 -21.80 6.34
N ASP A 122 -36.89 -22.85 6.52
CA ASP A 122 -37.52 -23.58 5.43
C ASP A 122 -38.55 -22.73 4.66
N THR A 123 -39.08 -21.66 5.26
CA THR A 123 -40.13 -20.82 4.67
C THR A 123 -39.64 -19.46 4.15
N LEU A 124 -38.69 -18.82 4.85
CA LEU A 124 -38.22 -17.46 4.54
C LEU A 124 -36.78 -17.40 4.01
N LEU A 125 -35.90 -18.34 4.37
CA LEU A 125 -34.45 -18.22 4.10
C LEU A 125 -33.93 -19.20 3.05
N LYS A 126 -34.45 -20.43 3.03
CA LYS A 126 -33.99 -21.52 2.16
C LYS A 126 -34.06 -21.14 0.68
N ARG A 127 -32.95 -21.32 -0.02
CA ARG A 127 -32.76 -21.02 -1.44
C ARG A 127 -33.78 -21.75 -2.31
N ASP A 128 -34.57 -20.98 -3.04
CA ASP A 128 -35.51 -21.50 -4.05
C ASP A 128 -34.82 -21.78 -5.39
N LYS A 129 -33.94 -20.88 -5.80
CA LYS A 129 -33.11 -20.93 -7.00
C LYS A 129 -31.86 -20.08 -6.82
N PHE A 130 -30.81 -20.43 -7.55
CA PHE A 130 -29.62 -19.58 -7.62
C PHE A 130 -29.90 -18.35 -8.49
N VAL A 131 -29.58 -17.17 -7.97
CA VAL A 131 -29.63 -15.89 -8.69
C VAL A 131 -28.23 -15.25 -8.59
N PRO A 132 -27.52 -15.04 -9.72
CA PRO A 132 -26.23 -14.37 -9.70
C PRO A 132 -26.32 -12.96 -9.08
N HIS A 133 -25.24 -12.54 -8.44
CA HIS A 133 -25.15 -11.22 -7.84
C HIS A 133 -25.31 -10.13 -8.92
N PRO A 134 -26.25 -9.16 -8.76
CA PRO A 134 -26.57 -8.22 -9.83
C PRO A 134 -25.39 -7.33 -10.22
N GLY A 135 -24.52 -6.97 -9.27
CA GLY A 135 -23.30 -6.19 -9.51
C GLY A 135 -22.14 -6.95 -10.15
N GLY A 136 -22.25 -8.27 -10.36
CA GLY A 136 -21.17 -9.09 -10.93
C GLY A 136 -20.02 -9.41 -9.97
N LEU A 137 -20.29 -9.40 -8.65
CA LEU A 137 -19.32 -9.78 -7.62
C LEU A 137 -18.95 -11.26 -7.73
N SER A 138 -17.68 -11.57 -7.53
CA SER A 138 -17.17 -12.95 -7.51
C SER A 138 -17.33 -13.58 -6.13
N SER A 139 -17.13 -14.89 -6.01
CA SER A 139 -17.11 -15.57 -4.72
C SER A 139 -15.93 -15.10 -3.84
N MET A 140 -14.84 -14.63 -4.46
CA MET A 140 -13.70 -14.01 -3.76
C MET A 140 -14.09 -12.82 -2.88
N MET A 141 -15.08 -12.02 -3.31
CA MET A 141 -15.64 -10.94 -2.50
C MET A 141 -16.07 -11.43 -1.11
N PHE A 142 -16.75 -12.58 -1.08
CA PHE A 142 -17.27 -13.16 0.15
C PHE A 142 -16.23 -13.99 0.90
N SER A 143 -15.21 -14.49 0.22
CA SER A 143 -14.02 -15.03 0.89
C SER A 143 -13.23 -13.95 1.63
N PHE A 144 -13.07 -12.76 1.02
CA PHE A 144 -12.46 -11.62 1.69
C PHE A 144 -13.35 -11.10 2.84
N ALA A 145 -14.68 -11.07 2.64
CA ALA A 145 -15.63 -10.75 3.71
C ALA A 145 -15.47 -11.70 4.92
N ALA A 146 -15.34 -13.01 4.68
CA ALA A 146 -15.08 -14.00 5.73
C ALA A 146 -13.80 -13.68 6.52
N LEU A 147 -12.72 -13.27 5.84
CA LEU A 147 -11.49 -12.86 6.52
C LEU A 147 -11.69 -11.61 7.40
N VAL A 148 -12.40 -10.59 6.89
CA VAL A 148 -12.74 -9.37 7.66
C VAL A 148 -13.52 -9.71 8.92
N ILE A 149 -14.57 -10.53 8.81
CA ILE A 149 -15.46 -10.81 9.94
C ILE A 149 -14.81 -11.73 10.98
N HIS A 150 -13.99 -12.70 10.56
CA HIS A 150 -13.21 -13.55 11.46
C HIS A 150 -12.13 -12.78 12.22
N THR A 151 -11.80 -11.56 11.77
CA THR A 151 -10.90 -10.68 12.51
C THR A 151 -11.59 -10.02 13.71
N VAL A 152 -12.87 -9.68 13.59
CA VAL A 152 -13.58 -8.86 14.59
C VAL A 152 -14.47 -9.66 15.55
N PHE A 153 -14.87 -10.89 15.19
CA PHE A 153 -15.64 -11.73 16.11
C PHE A 153 -15.43 -13.26 15.98
N ARG A 154 -15.42 -13.92 17.15
CA ARG A 154 -15.32 -15.36 17.37
C ARG A 154 -16.16 -15.70 18.59
N THR A 155 -17.43 -16.07 18.38
CA THR A 155 -18.33 -16.42 19.48
C THR A 155 -17.87 -17.72 20.14
N SER A 156 -17.73 -17.72 21.46
CA SER A 156 -17.42 -18.94 22.22
C SER A 156 -18.59 -19.93 22.17
N HIS A 157 -18.28 -21.22 22.06
CA HIS A 157 -19.28 -22.29 22.15
C HIS A 157 -19.64 -22.64 23.60
N ASP A 158 -18.78 -22.30 24.57
CA ASP A 158 -19.02 -22.55 26.00
C ASP A 158 -19.85 -21.41 26.63
N ASP A 159 -19.50 -20.16 26.31
CA ASP A 159 -20.28 -18.98 26.68
C ASP A 159 -20.53 -18.09 25.46
N VAL A 160 -21.70 -18.25 24.85
CA VAL A 160 -22.10 -17.49 23.66
C VAL A 160 -22.09 -15.98 23.85
N GLY A 161 -22.09 -15.47 25.08
CA GLY A 161 -21.95 -14.03 25.38
C GLY A 161 -20.54 -13.47 25.15
N THR A 162 -19.53 -14.34 25.00
CA THR A 162 -18.11 -13.97 24.93
C THR A 162 -17.58 -13.97 23.49
N ASN A 163 -16.82 -12.92 23.15
CA ASN A 163 -16.04 -12.82 21.93
C ASN A 163 -14.58 -13.23 22.20
N GLU A 164 -14.13 -14.34 21.62
CA GLU A 164 -12.79 -14.91 21.80
C GLU A 164 -11.71 -14.27 20.92
N THR A 165 -12.07 -13.34 20.03
CA THR A 165 -11.13 -12.51 19.25
C THR A 165 -11.21 -11.06 19.66
N SER A 166 -10.21 -10.27 19.28
CA SER A 166 -10.26 -8.83 19.49
C SER A 166 -11.37 -8.20 18.66
N SER A 167 -11.88 -7.04 19.09
CA SER A 167 -12.90 -6.27 18.35
C SER A 167 -12.28 -5.27 17.36
N TYR A 168 -11.04 -5.50 16.93
CA TYR A 168 -10.27 -4.61 16.06
C TYR A 168 -10.00 -5.26 14.71
N VAL A 169 -9.73 -4.46 13.68
CA VAL A 169 -9.31 -4.96 12.36
C VAL A 169 -7.79 -5.20 12.38
N ASP A 170 -7.35 -6.15 13.20
CA ASP A 170 -5.93 -6.37 13.54
C ASP A 170 -5.30 -7.62 12.91
N LEU A 171 -6.01 -8.22 11.95
CA LEU A 171 -5.64 -9.46 11.27
C LEU A 171 -5.37 -10.62 12.26
N ALA A 172 -6.11 -10.67 13.37
CA ALA A 172 -6.13 -11.78 14.33
C ALA A 172 -6.17 -13.19 13.69
N PRO A 173 -6.84 -13.44 12.53
CA PRO A 173 -6.82 -14.77 11.93
C PRO A 173 -5.41 -15.25 11.54
N LEU A 174 -4.50 -14.31 11.25
CA LEU A 174 -3.10 -14.61 11.01
C LEU A 174 -2.30 -14.71 12.31
N TYR A 175 -2.47 -13.74 13.22
CA TYR A 175 -1.56 -13.53 14.36
C TYR A 175 -2.01 -14.19 15.68
N GLY A 176 -3.25 -14.67 15.75
CA GLY A 176 -3.86 -15.21 16.96
C GLY A 176 -4.41 -14.16 17.91
N ASN A 177 -5.05 -14.65 18.98
CA ASN A 177 -5.80 -13.87 19.97
C ASN A 177 -5.16 -13.85 21.37
N ASN A 178 -3.96 -14.43 21.50
CA ASN A 178 -3.22 -14.51 22.74
C ASN A 178 -1.73 -14.74 22.46
N GLU A 179 -0.90 -14.51 23.49
CA GLU A 179 0.56 -14.56 23.36
C GLU A 179 1.10 -15.97 23.03
N GLU A 180 0.43 -17.02 23.49
CA GLU A 180 0.82 -18.41 23.25
C GLU A 180 0.70 -18.74 21.75
N THR A 181 -0.47 -18.47 21.17
CA THR A 181 -0.71 -18.66 19.73
C THR A 181 0.22 -17.78 18.90
N THR A 182 0.36 -16.48 19.24
CA THR A 182 1.26 -15.56 18.54
C THR A 182 2.72 -16.06 18.59
N THR A 183 3.17 -16.58 19.72
CA THR A 183 4.53 -17.13 19.85
C THR A 183 4.71 -18.42 19.04
N ALA A 184 3.71 -19.30 19.01
CA ALA A 184 3.77 -20.59 18.31
C ALA A 184 3.94 -20.45 16.79
N LEU A 185 3.44 -19.35 16.21
CA LEU A 185 3.55 -19.05 14.77
C LEU A 185 4.94 -18.55 14.35
N ARG A 186 5.76 -18.10 15.30
CA ARG A 186 7.02 -17.38 15.05
C ARG A 186 8.22 -18.30 15.02
N ARG A 187 9.17 -18.00 14.13
CA ARG A 187 10.46 -18.71 14.05
C ARG A 187 11.42 -18.37 15.18
N LEU A 188 11.26 -17.19 15.78
CA LEU A 188 12.07 -16.69 16.90
C LEU A 188 13.60 -16.73 16.64
N ASP A 189 14.01 -16.54 15.38
CA ASP A 189 15.41 -16.64 14.95
C ASP A 189 16.13 -15.28 14.88
N GLY A 190 15.55 -14.23 15.48
CA GLY A 190 16.10 -12.88 15.51
C GLY A 190 15.74 -12.02 14.29
N ARG A 191 14.85 -12.52 13.43
CA ARG A 191 14.41 -11.87 12.18
C ARG A 191 12.93 -11.51 12.17
N GLY A 192 12.19 -11.83 13.22
CA GLY A 192 10.76 -11.52 13.34
C GLY A 192 9.89 -12.24 12.31
N LEU A 193 10.29 -13.42 11.84
CA LEU A 193 9.57 -14.17 10.80
C LEU A 193 8.52 -15.12 11.38
N LEU A 194 7.43 -15.29 10.64
CA LEU A 194 6.50 -16.42 10.80
C LEU A 194 7.07 -17.69 10.16
N TYR A 195 6.62 -18.85 10.61
CA TYR A 195 6.79 -20.09 9.83
C TYR A 195 6.11 -19.95 8.44
N PRO A 196 6.58 -20.64 7.40
CA PRO A 196 6.00 -20.51 6.07
C PRO A 196 4.51 -20.91 6.02
N ASP A 197 3.68 -20.05 5.44
CA ASP A 197 2.26 -20.27 5.17
C ASP A 197 1.44 -20.75 6.40
N VAL A 198 1.81 -20.29 7.60
CA VAL A 198 1.05 -20.55 8.84
C VAL A 198 0.07 -19.42 9.12
N PHE A 199 -0.99 -19.74 9.85
CA PHE A 199 -1.98 -18.82 10.39
C PHE A 199 -2.66 -19.41 11.63
N ALA A 200 -3.40 -18.59 12.38
CA ALA A 200 -3.91 -18.91 13.71
C ALA A 200 -5.35 -19.42 13.74
N GLU A 201 -6.18 -19.02 12.77
CA GLU A 201 -7.62 -19.28 12.80
C GLU A 201 -7.99 -20.63 12.17
N ASP A 202 -8.27 -21.60 13.04
CA ASP A 202 -8.65 -22.97 12.70
C ASP A 202 -10.00 -23.09 11.99
N ARG A 203 -10.99 -22.24 12.30
CA ARG A 203 -12.34 -22.32 11.70
C ARG A 203 -12.33 -22.07 10.19
N LEU A 204 -11.33 -21.35 9.67
CA LEU A 204 -11.21 -21.10 8.24
C LEU A 204 -10.91 -22.37 7.44
N LEU A 205 -10.36 -23.41 8.08
CA LEU A 205 -10.16 -24.73 7.44
C LEU A 205 -11.49 -25.39 7.03
N LEU A 206 -12.61 -24.94 7.61
CA LEU A 206 -13.96 -25.40 7.31
C LEU A 206 -14.69 -24.50 6.30
N LEU A 207 -14.02 -23.47 5.76
CA LEU A 207 -14.54 -22.56 4.75
C LEU A 207 -13.92 -22.83 3.38
N PRO A 208 -14.52 -22.33 2.28
CA PRO A 208 -13.95 -22.47 0.95
C PRO A 208 -12.46 -22.08 0.90
N PRO A 209 -11.61 -22.82 0.16
CA PRO A 209 -10.15 -22.72 0.27
C PRO A 209 -9.57 -21.32 0.01
N SER A 210 -10.25 -20.51 -0.80
CA SER A 210 -9.81 -19.14 -1.13
C SER A 210 -9.68 -18.24 0.10
N VAL A 211 -10.43 -18.50 1.18
CA VAL A 211 -10.28 -17.75 2.45
C VAL A 211 -8.91 -18.02 3.08
N CYS A 212 -8.49 -19.29 3.13
CA CYS A 212 -7.17 -19.67 3.62
C CYS A 212 -6.05 -19.19 2.70
N VAL A 213 -6.25 -19.21 1.37
CA VAL A 213 -5.24 -18.68 0.42
C VAL A 213 -4.97 -17.20 0.68
N LEU A 214 -6.01 -16.37 0.85
CA LEU A 214 -5.84 -14.95 1.20
C LEU A 214 -4.98 -14.77 2.45
N LEU A 215 -5.18 -15.61 3.46
CA LEU A 215 -4.43 -15.57 4.71
C LEU A 215 -2.97 -16.01 4.54
N VAL A 216 -2.73 -17.01 3.68
CA VAL A 216 -1.38 -17.40 3.25
C VAL A 216 -0.67 -16.23 2.57
N LEU A 217 -1.36 -15.45 1.71
CA LEU A 217 -0.75 -14.26 1.10
C LEU A 217 -0.33 -13.23 2.15
N PHE A 218 -1.18 -12.95 3.14
CA PHE A 218 -0.81 -12.04 4.24
C PHE A 218 0.33 -12.60 5.11
N SER A 219 0.41 -13.92 5.31
CA SER A 219 1.52 -14.59 6.00
C SER A 219 2.84 -14.38 5.25
N ARG A 220 2.83 -14.58 3.92
CA ARG A 220 3.98 -14.30 3.04
C ARG A 220 4.36 -12.82 3.04
N ASN A 221 3.39 -11.92 3.01
CA ASN A 221 3.64 -10.47 3.06
C ASN A 221 4.29 -10.05 4.38
N HIS A 222 3.86 -10.59 5.52
CA HIS A 222 4.57 -10.35 6.79
C HIS A 222 6.04 -10.75 6.71
N ASN A 223 6.32 -11.95 6.18
CA ASN A 223 7.70 -12.43 6.02
C ASN A 223 8.52 -11.58 5.04
N TYR A 224 7.91 -11.05 3.98
CA TYR A 224 8.55 -10.07 3.09
C TYR A 224 8.88 -8.77 3.83
N ILE A 225 7.92 -8.21 4.56
CA ILE A 225 8.07 -6.98 5.33
C ILE A 225 9.18 -7.13 6.39
N ALA A 226 9.17 -8.22 7.17
CA ALA A 226 10.18 -8.48 8.19
C ALA A 226 11.60 -8.58 7.60
N LYS A 227 11.75 -9.24 6.45
CA LYS A 227 13.03 -9.27 5.71
C LYS A 227 13.46 -7.87 5.29
N LYS A 228 12.55 -7.06 4.74
CA LYS A 228 12.84 -5.69 4.31
C LYS A 228 13.22 -4.77 5.47
N LEU A 229 12.52 -4.84 6.60
CA LEU A 229 12.87 -4.10 7.82
C LEU A 229 14.28 -4.46 8.31
N TYR A 230 14.62 -5.74 8.30
CA TYR A 230 15.96 -6.21 8.70
C TYR A 230 17.04 -5.81 7.68
N GLU A 231 16.77 -5.90 6.38
CA GLU A 231 17.68 -5.52 5.28
C GLU A 231 17.97 -4.02 5.30
N ILE A 232 16.93 -3.19 5.42
CA ILE A 232 17.04 -1.72 5.40
C ILE A 232 17.69 -1.24 6.70
N ASN A 233 17.30 -1.81 7.85
CA ASN A 233 17.82 -1.48 9.17
C ASN A 233 17.93 0.05 9.36
N GLU A 234 16.83 0.78 9.09
CA GLU A 234 16.80 2.26 8.99
C GLU A 234 17.44 2.97 10.20
N ARG A 235 17.37 2.35 11.37
CA ARG A 235 17.89 2.90 12.64
C ARG A 235 19.30 2.42 12.99
N GLY A 236 19.87 1.48 12.25
CA GLY A 236 21.16 0.85 12.53
C GLY A 236 21.19 0.03 13.83
N THR A 237 20.04 -0.37 14.37
CA THR A 237 19.94 -1.08 15.65
C THR A 237 20.02 -2.60 15.51
N PHE A 238 19.65 -3.15 14.35
CA PHE A 238 19.66 -4.59 14.13
C PHE A 238 21.06 -5.12 13.87
N ARG A 239 21.31 -6.34 14.37
CA ARG A 239 22.59 -7.05 14.22
C ARG A 239 22.37 -8.43 13.62
N PRO A 240 23.39 -9.02 12.96
CA PRO A 240 23.33 -10.41 12.50
C PRO A 240 22.90 -11.36 13.63
N PRO A 241 21.82 -12.15 13.46
CA PRO A 241 21.30 -13.02 14.51
C PRO A 241 22.35 -13.96 15.11
N ARG A 242 23.29 -14.44 14.30
CA ARG A 242 24.44 -15.27 14.73
C ARG A 242 25.34 -14.61 15.79
N ASN A 243 25.27 -13.29 15.93
CA ASN A 243 26.03 -12.50 16.91
C ASN A 243 25.21 -12.16 18.17
N LEU A 244 23.98 -12.66 18.27
CA LEU A 244 23.04 -12.40 19.37
C LEU A 244 22.65 -13.72 20.05
N SER A 245 22.28 -13.64 21.32
CA SER A 245 21.74 -14.77 22.08
C SER A 245 20.84 -14.28 23.23
N GLY A 246 20.02 -15.19 23.76
CA GLY A 246 19.11 -14.90 24.88
C GLY A 246 18.18 -13.71 24.62
N ASP A 247 18.02 -12.85 25.61
CA ASP A 247 17.10 -11.71 25.59
C ASP A 247 17.38 -10.72 24.45
N LYS A 248 18.63 -10.58 24.02
CA LYS A 248 18.97 -9.66 22.90
C LYS A 248 18.45 -10.17 21.56
N LEU A 249 18.57 -11.48 21.33
CA LEU A 249 18.03 -12.11 20.13
C LEU A 249 16.49 -12.00 20.13
N ARG A 250 15.87 -12.29 21.29
CA ARG A 250 14.41 -12.19 21.45
C ARG A 250 13.91 -10.76 21.27
N ALA A 251 14.55 -9.77 21.89
CA ALA A 251 14.14 -8.37 21.78
C ALA A 251 14.24 -7.83 20.35
N GLN A 252 15.25 -8.26 19.57
CA GLN A 252 15.33 -7.93 18.15
C GLN A 252 14.23 -8.62 17.36
N ASP A 253 13.98 -9.91 17.62
CA ASP A 253 12.91 -10.65 16.96
C ASP A 253 11.54 -10.01 17.22
N ASP A 254 11.24 -9.66 18.47
CA ASP A 254 10.00 -8.98 18.87
C ASP A 254 9.87 -7.61 18.20
N GLU A 255 10.94 -6.82 18.12
CA GLU A 255 10.90 -5.50 17.49
C GLU A 255 10.62 -5.59 15.99
N ILE A 256 11.27 -6.52 15.27
CA ILE A 256 11.04 -6.72 13.84
C ILE A 256 9.64 -7.30 13.60
N PHE A 257 9.24 -8.31 14.38
CA PHE A 257 7.94 -8.96 14.28
C PHE A 257 6.78 -7.97 14.47
N GLU A 258 6.81 -7.18 15.56
CA GLU A 258 5.72 -6.26 15.87
C GLU A 258 5.66 -5.09 14.88
N THR A 259 6.82 -4.59 14.42
CA THR A 259 6.85 -3.58 13.36
C THR A 259 6.28 -4.15 12.05
N ALA A 260 6.66 -5.37 11.69
CA ALA A 260 6.12 -6.05 10.50
C ALA A 260 4.62 -6.33 10.62
N ARG A 261 4.13 -6.66 11.83
CA ARG A 261 2.70 -6.82 12.13
C ARG A 261 1.94 -5.51 11.92
N LEU A 262 2.44 -4.38 12.43
CA LEU A 262 1.80 -3.07 12.21
C LEU A 262 1.66 -2.73 10.71
N VAL A 263 2.73 -2.95 9.94
CA VAL A 263 2.73 -2.71 8.48
C VAL A 263 1.77 -3.67 7.78
N ASN A 264 1.78 -4.96 8.09
CA ASN A 264 0.91 -5.93 7.42
C ASN A 264 -0.58 -5.75 7.77
N VAL A 265 -0.90 -5.37 9.01
CA VAL A 265 -2.27 -5.01 9.42
C VAL A 265 -2.73 -3.74 8.68
N SER A 266 -1.82 -2.79 8.45
CA SER A 266 -2.11 -1.59 7.66
C SER A 266 -2.36 -1.91 6.19
N TRP A 267 -1.65 -2.89 5.62
CA TRP A 267 -1.95 -3.46 4.30
C TRP A 267 -3.36 -4.07 4.25
N PHE A 268 -3.72 -4.86 5.25
CA PHE A 268 -5.06 -5.45 5.34
C PHE A 268 -6.16 -4.38 5.41
N ALA A 269 -6.01 -3.39 6.30
CA ALA A 269 -6.93 -2.27 6.39
C ALA A 269 -7.01 -1.46 5.08
N SER A 270 -5.87 -1.26 4.40
CA SER A 270 -5.84 -0.59 3.11
C SER A 270 -6.64 -1.36 2.06
N ALA A 271 -6.48 -2.69 1.97
CA ALA A 271 -7.27 -3.54 1.07
C ALA A 271 -8.77 -3.52 1.42
N VAL A 272 -9.13 -3.42 2.71
CA VAL A 272 -10.53 -3.22 3.13
C VAL A 272 -11.11 -1.94 2.52
N PHE A 273 -10.38 -0.83 2.49
CA PHE A 273 -10.89 0.45 2.00
C PHE A 273 -10.71 0.69 0.49
N SER A 274 -9.66 0.17 -0.11
CA SER A 274 -9.35 0.40 -1.53
C SER A 274 -10.04 -0.61 -2.45
N ASP A 275 -10.21 -1.85 -2.01
CA ASP A 275 -10.79 -2.94 -2.81
C ASP A 275 -12.20 -3.30 -2.33
N TYR A 276 -12.30 -3.77 -1.08
CA TYR A 276 -13.53 -4.35 -0.55
C TYR A 276 -14.65 -3.31 -0.41
N PHE A 277 -14.37 -2.17 0.22
CA PHE A 277 -15.32 -1.07 0.36
C PHE A 277 -15.69 -0.45 -0.99
N SER A 278 -14.74 -0.37 -1.92
CA SER A 278 -14.97 0.09 -3.30
C SER A 278 -15.94 -0.83 -4.04
N ALA A 279 -15.82 -2.15 -3.87
CA ALA A 279 -16.78 -3.12 -4.40
C ALA A 279 -18.17 -2.96 -3.74
N ILE A 280 -18.23 -2.71 -2.42
CA ILE A 280 -19.49 -2.50 -1.69
C ILE A 280 -20.26 -1.30 -2.22
N LEU A 281 -19.58 -0.18 -2.46
CA LEU A 281 -20.17 1.05 -2.99
C LEU A 281 -20.32 1.03 -4.53
N GLY A 282 -19.76 0.04 -5.22
CA GLY A 282 -19.82 -0.05 -6.67
C GLY A 282 -18.87 0.90 -7.40
N LEU A 283 -17.90 1.51 -6.72
CA LEU A 283 -16.96 2.49 -7.28
C LEU A 283 -16.08 1.92 -8.40
N VAL A 284 -15.79 0.61 -8.33
CA VAL A 284 -15.08 -0.12 -9.39
C VAL A 284 -15.83 -0.03 -10.72
N ARG A 285 -17.18 -0.06 -10.69
CA ARG A 285 -18.03 0.06 -11.88
C ARG A 285 -18.00 1.48 -12.48
N GLU A 286 -17.68 2.47 -11.66
CA GLU A 286 -17.54 3.86 -12.05
C GLU A 286 -16.12 4.20 -12.53
N GLY A 287 -15.15 3.29 -12.34
CA GLY A 287 -13.74 3.56 -12.58
C GLY A 287 -13.15 4.57 -11.59
N SER A 288 -13.74 4.65 -10.39
CA SER A 288 -13.39 5.65 -9.38
C SER A 288 -12.32 5.13 -8.43
N SER A 289 -11.25 5.89 -8.26
CA SER A 289 -10.22 5.67 -7.23
C SER A 289 -10.54 6.37 -5.91
N TRP A 290 -11.73 6.96 -5.76
CA TRP A 290 -12.14 7.55 -4.50
C TRP A 290 -12.22 6.48 -3.40
N SER A 291 -11.77 6.80 -2.20
CA SER A 291 -11.91 5.95 -1.02
C SER A 291 -12.17 6.82 0.20
N LEU A 292 -12.86 6.26 1.18
CA LEU A 292 -13.20 6.94 2.42
C LEU A 292 -11.96 6.97 3.34
N ALA A 293 -11.62 8.14 3.89
CA ALA A 293 -10.41 8.34 4.70
C ALA A 293 -10.75 8.70 6.17
N PRO A 294 -11.16 7.74 7.01
CA PRO A 294 -11.62 8.01 8.38
C PRO A 294 -10.49 8.27 9.41
N PHE A 295 -9.23 8.20 8.98
CA PHE A 295 -8.05 8.18 9.84
C PHE A 295 -7.59 9.59 10.29
N GLY A 296 -7.86 10.59 9.46
CA GLY A 296 -7.37 11.96 9.63
C GLY A 296 -8.00 12.71 10.81
N GLU A 297 -7.37 13.81 11.18
CA GLU A 297 -7.91 14.78 12.12
C GLU A 297 -9.06 15.54 11.47
N ILE A 298 -10.14 15.71 12.22
CA ILE A 298 -11.29 16.52 11.81
C ILE A 298 -11.43 17.60 12.88
N ARG A 299 -11.07 18.83 12.51
CA ARG A 299 -11.20 20.00 13.37
C ARG A 299 -12.55 20.68 13.13
N ASN A 300 -13.34 20.76 14.19
CA ASN A 300 -14.65 21.40 14.22
C ASN A 300 -14.51 22.93 14.16
N GLU A 301 -15.63 23.62 13.95
CA GLU A 301 -15.66 25.09 13.88
C GLU A 301 -15.30 25.76 15.22
N ASP A 302 -15.55 25.08 16.34
CA ASP A 302 -15.19 25.51 17.69
C ASP A 302 -13.73 25.15 18.06
N HIS A 303 -12.92 24.77 17.07
CA HIS A 303 -11.53 24.30 17.20
C HIS A 303 -11.33 22.96 17.92
N SER A 304 -12.38 22.34 18.46
CA SER A 304 -12.29 21.00 19.02
C SER A 304 -11.99 19.96 17.93
N PHE A 305 -11.43 18.82 18.33
CA PHE A 305 -11.24 17.69 17.43
C PHE A 305 -12.40 16.71 17.55
N PHE A 306 -12.98 16.29 16.43
CA PHE A 306 -13.87 15.14 16.43
C PHE A 306 -13.08 13.87 16.79
N GLU A 307 -13.58 13.12 17.76
CA GLU A 307 -12.85 12.03 18.40
C GLU A 307 -12.38 10.94 17.41
N ARG A 308 -11.26 10.30 17.73
CA ARG A 308 -10.69 9.11 17.07
C ARG A 308 -9.88 8.31 18.09
N GLY A 309 -9.51 7.07 17.80
CA GLY A 309 -8.67 6.24 18.67
C GLY A 309 -9.31 5.90 20.03
N ARG A 310 -10.64 5.82 20.09
CA ARG A 310 -11.40 5.62 21.34
C ARG A 310 -11.64 4.14 21.68
N GLY A 311 -11.13 3.21 20.88
CA GLY A 311 -11.39 1.78 20.97
C GLY A 311 -12.70 1.36 20.29
N ASN A 312 -12.92 0.05 20.20
CA ASN A 312 -14.14 -0.56 19.69
C ASN A 312 -14.49 -1.80 20.51
N ALA A 313 -15.78 -2.15 20.59
CA ALA A 313 -16.24 -3.41 21.13
C ALA A 313 -17.37 -3.94 20.23
N CYS A 314 -17.17 -5.12 19.64
CA CYS A 314 -18.15 -5.70 18.71
C CYS A 314 -19.47 -5.94 19.45
N SER A 315 -20.59 -5.53 18.87
CA SER A 315 -21.90 -5.76 19.45
C SER A 315 -22.56 -7.01 18.90
N VAL A 316 -23.53 -7.55 19.66
CA VAL A 316 -24.35 -8.67 19.19
C VAL A 316 -25.14 -8.30 17.93
N GLU A 317 -25.59 -7.04 17.76
CA GLU A 317 -26.26 -6.59 16.55
C GLU A 317 -25.31 -6.62 15.32
N PHE A 318 -24.06 -6.19 15.50
CA PHE A 318 -23.07 -6.24 14.43
C PHE A 318 -22.62 -7.67 14.09
N ASN A 319 -22.53 -8.59 15.06
CA ASN A 319 -22.30 -10.01 14.77
C ASN A 319 -23.35 -10.57 13.77
N CYS A 320 -24.60 -10.13 13.92
CA CYS A 320 -25.71 -10.61 13.09
C CYS A 320 -25.71 -9.99 11.70
N LEU A 321 -25.32 -8.71 11.61
CA LEU A 321 -25.24 -7.93 10.39
C LEU A 321 -24.39 -8.57 9.29
N TYR A 322 -23.34 -9.29 9.68
CA TYR A 322 -22.33 -9.83 8.78
C TYR A 322 -22.56 -11.29 8.34
N ARG A 323 -23.71 -11.89 8.65
CA ARG A 323 -24.00 -13.28 8.29
C ARG A 323 -24.55 -13.41 6.86
N TRP A 324 -23.71 -13.23 5.85
CA TRP A 324 -24.16 -13.12 4.45
C TRP A 324 -24.28 -14.46 3.70
N HIS A 325 -24.83 -15.49 4.34
CA HIS A 325 -24.83 -16.84 3.75
C HIS A 325 -25.66 -16.96 2.45
N ALA A 326 -26.60 -16.04 2.20
CA ALA A 326 -27.36 -15.96 0.97
C ALA A 326 -26.47 -15.80 -0.29
N THR A 327 -25.29 -15.20 -0.15
CA THR A 327 -24.41 -14.86 -1.28
C THR A 327 -23.46 -15.99 -1.71
N THR A 328 -23.52 -17.13 -1.03
CA THR A 328 -22.71 -18.33 -1.34
C THR A 328 -22.88 -18.74 -2.81
N SER A 329 -21.77 -18.83 -3.55
CA SER A 329 -21.76 -19.28 -4.96
C SER A 329 -22.19 -20.74 -5.09
N ARG A 330 -22.43 -21.22 -6.31
CA ARG A 330 -22.79 -22.64 -6.54
C ARG A 330 -21.65 -23.57 -6.19
N GLU A 331 -20.44 -23.16 -6.57
CA GLU A 331 -19.19 -23.89 -6.36
C GLU A 331 -18.90 -24.00 -4.86
N ASN A 332 -19.09 -22.92 -4.11
CA ASN A 332 -18.93 -22.93 -2.65
C ASN A 332 -20.03 -23.74 -1.95
N GLU A 333 -21.28 -23.68 -2.42
CA GLU A 333 -22.36 -24.52 -1.91
C GLU A 333 -22.04 -26.01 -2.09
N GLN A 334 -21.55 -26.40 -3.27
CA GLN A 334 -21.10 -27.76 -3.53
C GLN A 334 -19.93 -28.16 -2.62
N TRP A 335 -18.92 -27.29 -2.50
CA TRP A 335 -17.76 -27.55 -1.66
C TRP A 335 -18.13 -27.78 -0.19
N VAL A 336 -18.99 -26.93 0.38
CA VAL A 336 -19.46 -27.08 1.78
C VAL A 336 -20.26 -28.38 1.93
N THR A 337 -21.10 -28.71 0.95
CA THR A 337 -21.87 -29.96 0.95
C THR A 337 -20.95 -31.17 1.02
N GLU A 338 -19.92 -31.21 0.18
CA GLU A 338 -18.93 -32.29 0.17
C GLU A 338 -18.12 -32.34 1.47
N LEU A 339 -17.73 -31.19 2.03
CA LEU A 339 -17.02 -31.12 3.31
C LEU A 339 -17.86 -31.72 4.45
N LEU A 340 -19.14 -31.34 4.55
CA LEU A 340 -20.03 -31.84 5.59
C LEU A 340 -20.27 -33.34 5.44
N GLN A 341 -20.51 -33.82 4.22
CA GLN A 341 -20.68 -35.26 3.96
C GLN A 341 -19.43 -36.06 4.36
N ARG A 342 -18.23 -35.57 4.05
CA ARG A 342 -16.97 -36.22 4.44
C ARG A 342 -16.74 -36.18 5.96
N THR A 343 -17.03 -35.05 6.59
CA THR A 343 -16.80 -34.83 8.03
C THR A 343 -17.74 -35.65 8.90
N PHE A 344 -19.04 -35.67 8.57
CA PHE A 344 -20.07 -36.31 9.37
C PHE A 344 -20.46 -37.71 8.88
N GLN A 345 -20.01 -38.12 7.67
CA GLN A 345 -20.26 -39.44 7.07
C GLN A 345 -21.75 -39.80 7.00
N LYS A 346 -22.61 -38.80 6.77
CA LYS A 346 -24.06 -38.93 6.64
C LYS A 346 -24.62 -37.90 5.63
N PRO A 347 -25.86 -38.08 5.13
CA PRO A 347 -26.55 -37.05 4.35
C PRO A 347 -26.63 -35.72 5.12
N VAL A 348 -26.47 -34.60 4.42
CA VAL A 348 -26.37 -33.27 5.05
C VAL A 348 -27.66 -32.90 5.79
N GLU A 349 -28.79 -33.27 5.21
CA GLU A 349 -30.13 -33.11 5.74
C GLU A 349 -30.37 -33.81 7.08
N ASP A 350 -29.58 -34.87 7.38
CA ASP A 350 -29.69 -35.66 8.61
C ASP A 350 -28.70 -35.18 9.70
N ILE A 351 -27.89 -34.15 9.44
CA ILE A 351 -26.94 -33.61 10.41
C ILE A 351 -27.68 -32.74 11.42
N THR A 352 -27.58 -33.10 12.71
CA THR A 352 -28.20 -32.37 13.82
C THR A 352 -27.22 -31.43 14.54
N ILE A 353 -27.76 -30.53 15.37
CA ILE A 353 -26.96 -29.66 16.24
C ILE A 353 -26.11 -30.48 17.22
N GLU A 354 -26.66 -31.59 17.73
CA GLU A 354 -25.93 -32.50 18.64
C GLU A 354 -24.71 -33.11 17.96
N ASP A 355 -24.88 -33.59 16.72
CA ASP A 355 -23.77 -34.13 15.93
C ASP A 355 -22.65 -33.11 15.75
N TYR A 356 -23.01 -31.85 15.47
CA TYR A 356 -22.05 -30.76 15.33
C TYR A 356 -21.25 -30.55 16.61
N PHE A 357 -21.90 -30.48 17.78
CA PHE A 357 -21.20 -30.30 19.05
C PHE A 357 -20.33 -31.51 19.43
N VAL A 358 -20.77 -32.74 19.14
CA VAL A 358 -19.94 -33.94 19.31
C VAL A 358 -18.70 -33.84 18.45
N LYS A 359 -18.87 -33.51 17.16
CA LYS A 359 -17.76 -33.41 16.22
C LYS A 359 -16.79 -32.29 16.57
N TYR A 360 -17.31 -31.15 17.02
CA TYR A 360 -16.51 -30.04 17.51
C TYR A 360 -15.62 -30.45 18.71
N LYS A 361 -16.18 -31.17 19.69
CA LYS A 361 -15.40 -31.67 20.84
C LYS A 361 -14.34 -32.69 20.44
N GLU A 362 -14.62 -33.55 19.47
CA GLU A 362 -13.61 -34.49 18.93
C GLU A 362 -12.41 -33.77 18.31
N LEU A 363 -12.66 -32.68 17.58
CA LEU A 363 -11.63 -31.91 16.89
C LEU A 363 -10.79 -31.06 17.87
N GLN A 364 -11.39 -30.54 18.95
CA GLN A 364 -10.69 -29.78 19.99
C GLN A 364 -9.68 -30.61 20.79
N GLY A 365 -9.83 -31.95 20.83
CA GLY A 365 -8.97 -32.86 21.59
C GLY A 365 -7.71 -33.33 20.87
N GLN A 366 -7.47 -32.90 19.63
CA GLN A 366 -6.33 -33.35 18.82
C GLN A 366 -5.18 -32.33 18.91
N ASP A 367 -3.95 -32.82 19.13
CA ASP A 367 -2.74 -32.00 18.96
C ASP A 367 -2.60 -31.66 17.48
N ASN A 368 -3.03 -30.45 17.13
CA ASN A 368 -3.13 -30.00 15.76
C ASN A 368 -2.13 -28.85 15.55
N ASP A 369 -0.84 -29.18 15.58
CA ASP A 369 0.23 -28.23 15.29
C ASP A 369 -0.03 -27.49 13.96
N MET A 370 -0.28 -26.19 14.05
CA MET A 370 -0.63 -25.29 12.95
C MET A 370 0.36 -25.30 11.78
N LYS A 371 1.63 -25.67 12.02
CA LYS A 371 2.64 -25.82 10.95
C LYS A 371 2.31 -26.94 9.97
N HIS A 372 1.43 -27.88 10.35
CA HIS A 372 1.04 -29.02 9.51
C HIS A 372 -0.38 -28.89 8.94
N TRP A 373 -1.11 -27.81 9.24
CA TRP A 373 -2.46 -27.61 8.70
C TRP A 373 -2.44 -27.55 7.18
N THR A 374 -3.39 -28.26 6.56
CA THR A 374 -3.66 -28.26 5.13
C THR A 374 -5.13 -27.91 4.89
N PHE A 375 -5.46 -27.45 3.68
CA PHE A 375 -6.82 -27.07 3.29
C PHE A 375 -6.99 -27.25 1.78
N GLY A 376 -8.23 -27.36 1.29
CA GLY A 376 -8.50 -27.40 -0.15
C GLY A 376 -7.79 -28.52 -0.91
N ALA A 377 -7.47 -29.64 -0.25
CA ALA A 377 -6.63 -30.73 -0.74
C ALA A 377 -5.15 -30.38 -1.04
N LEU A 378 -4.72 -29.14 -0.76
CA LEU A 378 -3.34 -28.70 -0.91
C LEU A 378 -2.41 -29.45 0.04
N GLN A 379 -1.17 -29.67 -0.39
CA GLN A 379 -0.11 -30.27 0.42
C GLN A 379 1.02 -29.27 0.61
N ARG A 380 1.64 -29.31 1.80
CA ARG A 380 2.85 -28.53 2.08
C ARG A 380 4.07 -29.15 1.40
N GLN A 381 4.96 -28.29 0.93
CA GLN A 381 6.28 -28.64 0.42
C GLN A 381 7.25 -28.91 1.59
N GLU A 382 8.45 -29.42 1.28
CA GLU A 382 9.48 -29.71 2.31
C GLU A 382 9.91 -28.46 3.10
N ASP A 383 9.85 -27.28 2.48
CA ASP A 383 10.16 -26.01 3.13
C ASP A 383 8.99 -25.44 3.96
N GLY A 384 7.85 -26.12 3.99
CA GLY A 384 6.64 -25.74 4.70
C GLY A 384 5.66 -24.86 3.92
N THR A 385 6.02 -24.39 2.71
CA THR A 385 5.13 -23.57 1.86
C THR A 385 4.11 -24.42 1.10
N PHE A 386 3.06 -23.80 0.57
CA PHE A 386 2.23 -24.36 -0.50
C PHE A 386 2.76 -23.92 -1.88
N LYS A 387 2.49 -24.71 -2.92
CA LYS A 387 2.90 -24.35 -4.29
C LYS A 387 2.13 -23.14 -4.80
N ASP A 388 2.85 -22.19 -5.39
CA ASP A 388 2.28 -20.93 -5.89
C ASP A 388 1.20 -21.17 -6.95
N GLU A 389 1.43 -22.10 -7.88
CA GLU A 389 0.44 -22.41 -8.94
C GLU A 389 -0.89 -22.97 -8.39
N GLU A 390 -0.84 -23.76 -7.31
CA GLU A 390 -2.04 -24.36 -6.71
C GLU A 390 -2.82 -23.31 -5.90
N LEU A 391 -2.12 -22.37 -5.25
CA LEU A 391 -2.74 -21.21 -4.61
C LEU A 391 -3.38 -20.28 -5.63
N ALA A 392 -2.68 -19.98 -6.73
CA ALA A 392 -3.16 -19.10 -7.78
C ALA A 392 -4.41 -19.66 -8.47
N GLU A 393 -4.45 -20.97 -8.73
CA GLU A 393 -5.61 -21.64 -9.33
C GLU A 393 -6.88 -21.48 -8.48
N ILE A 394 -6.76 -21.63 -7.16
CA ILE A 394 -7.88 -21.38 -6.23
C ILE A 394 -8.37 -19.92 -6.31
N LEU A 395 -7.45 -18.96 -6.47
CA LEU A 395 -7.81 -17.55 -6.63
C LEU A 395 -8.53 -17.31 -7.97
N TYR A 396 -8.07 -17.94 -9.06
CA TYR A 396 -8.73 -17.85 -10.36
C TYR A 396 -10.15 -18.38 -10.31
N ASP A 397 -10.34 -19.58 -9.78
CA ASP A 397 -11.65 -20.22 -9.68
C ASP A 397 -12.63 -19.40 -8.84
N ALA A 398 -12.17 -18.86 -7.71
CA ALA A 398 -13.00 -18.02 -6.86
C ALA A 398 -13.27 -16.62 -7.47
N THR A 399 -12.39 -16.12 -8.34
CA THR A 399 -12.61 -14.87 -9.10
C THR A 399 -13.64 -15.09 -10.23
N GLU A 400 -13.63 -16.26 -10.87
CA GLU A 400 -14.57 -16.63 -11.93
C GLU A 400 -15.96 -17.02 -11.42
N SER A 401 -16.03 -17.61 -10.23
CA SER A 401 -17.28 -18.05 -9.60
C SER A 401 -18.20 -16.87 -9.29
N GLU A 402 -19.40 -16.84 -9.86
CA GLU A 402 -20.40 -15.80 -9.58
C GLU A 402 -20.94 -15.96 -8.15
N ALA A 403 -20.88 -14.90 -7.34
CA ALA A 403 -21.58 -14.89 -6.07
C ALA A 403 -23.11 -14.88 -6.29
N ALA A 404 -23.87 -15.30 -5.28
CA ALA A 404 -25.32 -15.17 -5.30
C ALA A 404 -25.78 -13.79 -4.79
N ALA A 405 -26.98 -13.37 -5.20
CA ALA A 405 -27.60 -12.14 -4.75
C ALA A 405 -28.12 -12.27 -3.30
N PHE A 406 -28.10 -11.16 -2.55
CA PHE A 406 -28.89 -11.04 -1.32
C PHE A 406 -30.39 -11.11 -1.67
N ARG A 407 -31.15 -11.93 -0.95
CA ARG A 407 -32.61 -12.01 -1.04
C ARG A 407 -33.19 -12.94 0.02
N ALA A 408 -34.47 -12.72 0.35
CA ALA A 408 -35.30 -13.76 0.94
C ALA A 408 -35.30 -15.02 0.06
N ARG A 409 -35.35 -16.20 0.69
CA ARG A 409 -35.20 -17.50 0.04
C ARG A 409 -33.94 -17.57 -0.84
N GLY A 410 -32.82 -17.06 -0.34
CA GLY A 410 -31.52 -17.03 -1.02
C GLY A 410 -30.45 -17.92 -0.39
N THR A 411 -30.63 -18.40 0.84
CA THR A 411 -29.60 -19.11 1.62
C THR A 411 -29.55 -20.60 1.25
N PRO A 412 -28.39 -21.16 0.85
CA PRO A 412 -28.25 -22.58 0.51
C PRO A 412 -28.84 -23.53 1.55
N ALA A 413 -29.43 -24.64 1.11
CA ALA A 413 -30.00 -25.63 2.03
C ALA A 413 -28.95 -26.22 3.00
N VAL A 414 -27.69 -26.35 2.53
CA VAL A 414 -26.54 -26.80 3.34
C VAL A 414 -26.26 -25.90 4.55
N MET A 415 -26.71 -24.64 4.53
CA MET A 415 -26.52 -23.68 5.62
C MET A 415 -27.61 -23.72 6.68
N ARG A 416 -28.61 -24.60 6.55
CA ARG A 416 -29.78 -24.70 7.46
C ARG A 416 -29.38 -24.75 8.93
N LEU A 417 -28.40 -25.60 9.28
CA LEU A 417 -27.93 -25.76 10.64
C LEU A 417 -27.35 -24.46 11.22
N HIS A 418 -26.52 -23.78 10.44
CA HIS A 418 -25.85 -22.54 10.81
C HIS A 418 -26.86 -21.40 11.03
N GLU A 419 -27.88 -21.30 10.16
CA GLU A 419 -28.95 -20.32 10.30
C GLU A 419 -29.79 -20.55 11.54
N MET A 420 -30.17 -21.80 11.82
CA MET A 420 -30.91 -22.15 13.03
C MET A 420 -30.12 -21.80 14.30
N MET A 421 -28.84 -22.16 14.35
CA MET A 421 -27.96 -21.82 15.48
C MET A 421 -27.79 -20.30 15.61
N GLY A 422 -27.71 -19.57 14.49
CA GLY A 422 -27.64 -18.10 14.47
C GLY A 422 -28.89 -17.44 15.07
N ILE A 423 -30.08 -17.89 14.66
CA ILE A 423 -31.37 -17.42 15.20
C ILE A 423 -31.45 -17.69 16.71
N GLU A 424 -31.13 -18.91 17.14
CA GLU A 424 -31.20 -19.27 18.56
C GLU A 424 -30.18 -18.52 19.43
N ALA A 425 -28.96 -18.27 18.91
CA ALA A 425 -27.98 -17.43 19.60
C ALA A 425 -28.50 -16.00 19.79
N ASN A 426 -29.14 -15.42 18.77
CA ASN A 426 -29.76 -14.09 18.82
C ASN A 426 -30.85 -14.00 19.89
N ARG A 427 -31.70 -15.02 19.98
CA ARG A 427 -32.75 -15.13 21.01
C ARG A 427 -32.16 -15.19 22.41
N ARG A 428 -31.09 -15.96 22.61
CA ARG A 428 -30.39 -16.06 23.91
C ARG A 428 -29.73 -14.75 24.30
N TRP A 429 -29.15 -14.02 23.34
CA TRP A 429 -28.63 -12.69 23.56
C TRP A 429 -29.72 -11.64 23.79
N GLY A 430 -30.99 -11.93 23.48
CA GLY A 430 -32.07 -10.93 23.54
C GLY A 430 -31.78 -9.76 22.59
N VAL A 431 -31.39 -10.05 21.36
CA VAL A 431 -31.19 -9.04 20.31
C VAL A 431 -32.50 -8.32 20.03
N CYS A 432 -32.42 -7.03 19.68
CA CYS A 432 -33.58 -6.19 19.39
C CYS A 432 -34.39 -6.66 18.16
N SER A 433 -35.56 -6.06 17.92
CA SER A 433 -36.35 -6.30 16.70
C SER A 433 -35.75 -5.57 15.49
N MET A 434 -36.21 -5.94 14.29
CA MET A 434 -35.85 -5.23 13.06
C MET A 434 -36.19 -3.73 13.13
N ASN A 435 -37.34 -3.37 13.69
CA ASN A 435 -37.77 -1.97 13.80
C ASN A 435 -37.01 -1.19 14.88
N ASP A 436 -36.67 -1.81 16.00
CA ASP A 436 -35.80 -1.20 17.02
C ASP A 436 -34.44 -0.82 16.40
N PHE A 437 -33.84 -1.74 15.64
CA PHE A 437 -32.54 -1.50 14.99
C PHE A 437 -32.61 -0.41 13.93
N ARG A 438 -33.67 -0.39 13.11
CA ARG A 438 -33.90 0.69 12.14
C ARG A 438 -34.04 2.04 12.82
N GLN A 439 -34.82 2.14 13.89
CA GLN A 439 -34.98 3.37 14.64
C GLN A 439 -33.66 3.85 15.24
N PHE A 440 -32.86 2.93 15.81
CA PHE A 440 -31.52 3.23 16.31
C PHE A 440 -30.60 3.83 15.23
N LEU A 441 -30.68 3.36 13.99
CA LEU A 441 -29.91 3.90 12.85
C LEU A 441 -30.50 5.19 12.26
N GLY A 442 -31.62 5.69 12.80
CA GLY A 442 -32.35 6.84 12.26
C GLY A 442 -33.14 6.52 10.97
N LEU A 443 -33.39 5.24 10.69
CA LEU A 443 -34.19 4.80 9.55
C LEU A 443 -35.68 4.75 9.93
N LYS A 444 -36.55 4.95 8.93
CA LYS A 444 -38.00 4.81 9.09
C LYS A 444 -38.34 3.35 9.49
N PRO A 445 -39.00 3.10 10.63
CA PRO A 445 -39.51 1.77 10.96
C PRO A 445 -40.51 1.28 9.91
N TYR A 446 -40.53 -0.03 9.68
CA TYR A 446 -41.50 -0.65 8.79
C TYR A 446 -42.90 -0.66 9.42
N THR A 447 -43.90 -0.34 8.61
CA THR A 447 -45.30 -0.25 9.06
C THR A 447 -46.11 -1.52 8.78
N SER A 448 -45.57 -2.43 7.96
CA SER A 448 -46.16 -3.72 7.61
C SER A 448 -45.09 -4.67 7.06
N PHE A 449 -45.40 -5.96 6.95
CA PHE A 449 -44.49 -6.93 6.31
C PHE A 449 -44.27 -6.63 4.81
N LYS A 450 -45.25 -6.04 4.12
CA LYS A 450 -45.11 -5.60 2.71
C LYS A 450 -44.21 -4.38 2.52
N ASP A 451 -44.06 -3.56 3.56
CA ASP A 451 -43.11 -2.44 3.61
C ASP A 451 -41.67 -2.97 3.81
N TRP A 452 -41.51 -4.09 4.50
CA TRP A 452 -40.23 -4.78 4.71
C TRP A 452 -39.77 -5.60 3.51
N ASN A 453 -40.68 -6.34 2.88
CA ASN A 453 -40.42 -7.09 1.65
C ASN A 453 -41.60 -6.98 0.69
N SER A 454 -41.36 -6.47 -0.52
CA SER A 454 -42.41 -6.21 -1.50
C SER A 454 -43.03 -7.47 -2.11
N ASP A 455 -42.38 -8.64 -1.98
CA ASP A 455 -42.91 -9.93 -2.43
C ASP A 455 -44.07 -10.37 -1.52
N PRO A 456 -45.32 -10.45 -2.04
CA PRO A 456 -46.48 -10.78 -1.22
C PRO A 456 -46.37 -12.19 -0.61
N GLU A 457 -45.69 -13.15 -1.26
CA GLU A 457 -45.56 -14.50 -0.70
C GLU A 457 -44.65 -14.50 0.54
N ILE A 458 -43.56 -13.73 0.50
CA ILE A 458 -42.63 -13.59 1.63
C ILE A 458 -43.28 -12.81 2.76
N ALA A 459 -43.90 -11.67 2.45
CA ALA A 459 -44.56 -10.82 3.44
C ALA A 459 -45.71 -11.56 4.15
N ASP A 460 -46.58 -12.26 3.42
CA ASP A 460 -47.72 -12.98 3.99
C ASP A 460 -47.27 -14.17 4.87
N VAL A 461 -46.16 -14.83 4.53
CA VAL A 461 -45.58 -15.90 5.36
C VAL A 461 -44.99 -15.32 6.65
N ALA A 462 -44.22 -14.23 6.56
CA ALA A 462 -43.65 -13.57 7.73
C ALA A 462 -44.75 -13.04 8.66
N GLU A 463 -45.84 -12.48 8.12
CA GLU A 463 -47.01 -12.05 8.89
C GLU A 463 -47.67 -13.21 9.64
N LYS A 464 -47.81 -14.39 9.03
CA LYS A 464 -48.35 -15.57 9.72
C LYS A 464 -47.44 -16.09 10.82
N LEU A 465 -46.13 -15.93 10.68
CA LEU A 465 -45.14 -16.37 11.66
C LEU A 465 -45.06 -15.40 12.85
N TYR A 466 -45.01 -14.10 12.59
CA TYR A 466 -44.72 -13.08 13.61
C TYR A 466 -45.95 -12.28 14.07
N GLY A 467 -47.04 -12.27 13.31
CA GLY A 467 -48.29 -11.57 13.61
C GLY A 467 -48.23 -10.05 13.45
N HIS A 468 -47.17 -9.39 13.93
CA HIS A 468 -46.97 -7.94 13.84
C HIS A 468 -45.54 -7.61 13.42
N ILE A 469 -45.35 -6.55 12.64
CA ILE A 469 -44.03 -6.18 12.07
C ILE A 469 -42.98 -5.86 13.14
N ASP A 470 -43.40 -5.27 14.27
CA ASP A 470 -42.50 -4.98 15.40
C ASP A 470 -42.00 -6.24 16.13
N PHE A 471 -42.58 -7.41 15.84
CA PHE A 471 -42.14 -8.69 16.39
C PHE A 471 -41.16 -9.43 15.49
N LEU A 472 -40.86 -8.89 14.30
CA LEU A 472 -39.85 -9.44 13.41
C LEU A 472 -38.46 -9.34 14.05
N GLU A 473 -37.85 -10.49 14.32
CA GLU A 473 -36.51 -10.60 14.91
C GLU A 473 -35.45 -9.98 13.99
N LEU A 474 -34.43 -9.33 14.56
CA LEU A 474 -33.39 -8.66 13.76
C LEU A 474 -32.69 -9.63 12.79
N TYR A 475 -32.29 -10.82 13.25
CA TYR A 475 -31.59 -11.79 12.40
C TYR A 475 -32.38 -12.10 11.13
N VAL A 476 -33.64 -12.53 11.28
CA VAL A 476 -34.52 -12.89 10.17
C VAL A 476 -34.87 -11.68 9.33
N GLY A 477 -35.14 -10.55 9.99
CA GLY A 477 -35.42 -9.27 9.35
C GLY A 477 -34.31 -8.81 8.42
N LEU A 478 -33.03 -8.98 8.80
CA LEU A 478 -31.88 -8.64 7.96
C LEU A 478 -31.69 -9.64 6.80
N GLN A 479 -31.81 -10.95 7.06
CA GLN A 479 -31.54 -11.97 6.04
C GLN A 479 -32.60 -12.02 4.93
N ALA A 480 -33.85 -11.68 5.24
CA ALA A 480 -34.98 -11.70 4.30
C ALA A 480 -35.53 -10.30 3.95
N GLU A 481 -34.85 -9.22 4.34
CA GLU A 481 -35.17 -7.86 3.86
C GLU A 481 -35.13 -7.81 2.33
N GLU A 482 -36.00 -7.01 1.72
CA GLU A 482 -35.87 -6.71 0.29
C GLU A 482 -34.49 -6.11 -0.01
N ALA A 483 -33.80 -6.73 -0.97
CA ALA A 483 -32.48 -6.29 -1.40
C ALA A 483 -32.57 -5.01 -2.22
N LYS A 484 -31.58 -4.13 -2.04
CA LYS A 484 -31.45 -2.93 -2.88
C LYS A 484 -31.21 -3.30 -4.35
N PRO A 485 -31.82 -2.59 -5.30
CA PRO A 485 -31.46 -2.74 -6.70
C PRO A 485 -30.02 -2.25 -6.94
N LEU A 486 -29.39 -2.74 -8.01
CA LEU A 486 -28.10 -2.23 -8.46
C LEU A 486 -28.27 -0.81 -9.00
N VAL A 487 -27.70 0.15 -8.28
CA VAL A 487 -27.65 1.58 -8.64
C VAL A 487 -26.29 2.15 -8.24
N ASP A 488 -25.99 3.37 -8.66
CA ASP A 488 -24.77 4.08 -8.26
C ASP A 488 -24.71 4.20 -6.73
N GLY A 489 -23.53 3.96 -6.14
CA GLY A 489 -23.34 3.88 -4.70
C GLY A 489 -23.85 2.60 -4.02
N ALA A 490 -24.37 1.61 -4.76
CA ALA A 490 -24.87 0.33 -4.24
C ALA A 490 -24.32 -0.86 -5.03
N GLY A 491 -23.06 -1.23 -4.80
CA GLY A 491 -22.39 -2.36 -5.45
C GLY A 491 -22.64 -3.72 -4.80
N LEU A 492 -22.78 -3.77 -3.46
CA LEU A 492 -23.07 -4.99 -2.69
C LEU A 492 -24.54 -5.43 -2.77
N CYS A 493 -25.46 -4.50 -3.07
CA CYS A 493 -26.90 -4.75 -3.16
C CYS A 493 -27.53 -5.58 -2.00
N PRO A 494 -27.21 -5.34 -0.70
CA PRO A 494 -27.86 -6.05 0.39
C PRO A 494 -29.22 -5.43 0.71
N GLY A 495 -29.88 -5.93 1.77
CA GLY A 495 -31.04 -5.27 2.37
C GLY A 495 -30.77 -3.80 2.75
N TYR A 496 -31.83 -2.98 2.78
CA TYR A 496 -31.72 -1.55 3.07
C TYR A 496 -31.07 -1.24 4.42
N THR A 497 -31.41 -2.02 5.44
CA THR A 497 -30.88 -1.87 6.81
C THR A 497 -29.42 -2.32 6.86
N ILE A 498 -29.08 -3.46 6.22
CA ILE A 498 -27.69 -3.93 6.13
C ILE A 498 -26.81 -2.85 5.51
N SER A 499 -27.22 -2.32 4.34
CA SER A 499 -26.47 -1.30 3.60
C SER A 499 -26.15 -0.06 4.43
N ARG A 500 -27.06 0.40 5.30
CA ARG A 500 -26.82 1.55 6.17
C ARG A 500 -25.90 1.22 7.34
N ALA A 501 -26.08 0.06 7.96
CA ALA A 501 -25.40 -0.34 9.18
C ALA A 501 -23.92 -0.67 8.96
N ILE A 502 -23.59 -1.39 7.87
CA ILE A 502 -22.20 -1.79 7.57
C ILE A 502 -21.27 -0.59 7.40
N LEU A 503 -21.78 0.51 6.85
CA LEU A 503 -21.01 1.74 6.66
C LEU A 503 -20.72 2.43 8.01
N SER A 504 -21.67 2.43 8.94
CA SER A 504 -21.43 2.94 10.30
C SER A 504 -20.36 2.13 11.02
N ASP A 505 -20.46 0.80 10.94
CA ASP A 505 -19.57 -0.12 11.63
C ASP A 505 -18.14 -0.04 11.10
N ALA A 506 -17.96 -0.04 9.77
CA ALA A 506 -16.65 0.12 9.14
C ALA A 506 -15.92 1.39 9.62
N ILE A 507 -16.66 2.50 9.80
CA ILE A 507 -16.11 3.75 10.32
C ILE A 507 -15.79 3.66 11.81
N ALA A 508 -16.68 3.08 12.62
CA ALA A 508 -16.45 2.92 14.06
C ALA A 508 -15.21 2.06 14.34
N LEU A 509 -15.08 0.91 13.64
CA LEU A 509 -13.95 -0.01 13.77
C LEU A 509 -12.60 0.66 13.51
N THR A 510 -12.52 1.47 12.46
CA THR A 510 -11.26 1.96 11.91
C THR A 510 -10.87 3.32 12.49
N ARG A 511 -11.83 4.23 12.65
CA ARG A 511 -11.61 5.50 13.36
C ARG A 511 -11.42 5.28 14.85
N GLY A 512 -12.05 4.25 15.43
CA GLY A 512 -11.89 3.87 16.83
C GLY A 512 -10.52 3.29 17.16
N ASP A 513 -9.80 2.74 16.18
CA ASP A 513 -8.51 2.10 16.40
C ASP A 513 -7.35 3.13 16.50
N ARG A 514 -6.63 3.09 17.62
CA ARG A 514 -5.47 3.96 17.87
C ARG A 514 -4.34 3.73 16.84
N PHE A 515 -4.14 2.50 16.37
CA PHE A 515 -3.06 2.15 15.45
C PHE A 515 -3.36 2.47 13.98
N PHE A 516 -4.60 2.84 13.65
CA PHE A 516 -4.94 3.47 12.35
C PHE A 516 -5.04 4.99 12.44
N THR A 517 -4.81 5.56 13.62
CA THR A 517 -4.97 6.99 13.88
C THR A 517 -3.72 7.59 14.51
N TYR A 518 -3.66 7.66 15.84
CA TYR A 518 -2.55 8.34 16.55
C TYR A 518 -1.20 7.64 16.41
N ASP A 519 -1.19 6.30 16.36
CA ASP A 519 0.05 5.51 16.31
C ASP A 519 0.41 5.02 14.90
N TYR A 520 -0.38 5.40 13.90
CA TYR A 520 -0.06 5.23 12.48
C TYR A 520 1.01 6.26 12.07
N THR A 521 2.27 5.98 12.39
CA THR A 521 3.37 6.94 12.21
C THR A 521 4.62 6.29 11.61
N PRO A 522 5.44 7.05 10.86
CA PRO A 522 6.76 6.59 10.42
C PRO A 522 7.67 6.15 11.57
N TYR A 523 7.47 6.67 12.77
CA TYR A 523 8.24 6.21 13.93
C TYR A 523 7.80 4.83 14.41
N ASN A 524 6.53 4.47 14.45
CA ASN A 524 6.14 3.12 14.88
C ASN A 524 6.35 2.07 13.77
N MET A 525 6.25 2.48 12.50
CA MET A 525 6.26 1.58 11.35
C MET A 525 7.58 1.57 10.56
N THR A 526 8.54 2.44 10.91
CA THR A 526 9.67 2.90 10.05
C THR A 526 9.21 3.77 8.87
N ALA A 527 10.08 4.61 8.33
CA ALA A 527 9.76 5.42 7.16
C ALA A 527 9.47 4.53 5.95
N TRP A 528 10.23 3.45 5.76
CA TRP A 528 9.98 2.48 4.71
C TRP A 528 8.63 1.77 4.88
N GLY A 529 8.35 1.22 6.07
CA GLY A 529 7.10 0.50 6.32
C GLY A 529 5.87 1.39 6.20
N PHE A 530 5.98 2.66 6.63
CA PHE A 530 4.93 3.66 6.42
C PHE A 530 4.72 3.98 4.94
N ALA A 531 5.80 4.15 4.17
CA ALA A 531 5.74 4.39 2.72
C ALA A 531 5.14 3.19 1.96
N ASP A 532 5.48 1.96 2.35
CA ASP A 532 4.98 0.74 1.70
C ASP A 532 3.45 0.59 1.79
N CYS A 533 2.87 1.08 2.89
CA CYS A 533 1.42 1.11 3.11
C CYS A 533 0.69 2.21 2.35
N GLN A 534 1.40 3.16 1.72
CA GLN A 534 0.71 4.24 1.00
C GLN A 534 0.01 3.72 -0.24
N ARG A 535 -1.20 4.20 -0.46
CA ARG A 535 -2.02 3.89 -1.64
C ARG A 535 -1.71 4.89 -2.75
N ASP A 536 -1.48 4.40 -3.95
CA ASP A 536 -1.44 5.21 -5.16
C ASP A 536 -2.79 5.11 -5.90
N PRO A 537 -3.64 6.16 -5.89
CA PRO A 537 -4.93 6.14 -6.57
C PRO A 537 -4.82 6.11 -8.11
N ASN A 538 -3.63 6.36 -8.69
CA ASN A 538 -3.39 6.30 -10.13
C ASN A 538 -2.82 4.94 -10.59
N GLY A 539 -2.57 4.02 -9.65
CA GLY A 539 -2.14 2.66 -9.98
C GLY A 539 -3.27 1.79 -10.54
N PHE A 540 -2.90 0.60 -11.02
CA PHE A 540 -3.84 -0.41 -11.49
C PHE A 540 -4.92 -0.74 -10.46
N GLY A 541 -6.09 -1.15 -10.94
CA GLY A 541 -7.23 -1.47 -10.06
C GLY A 541 -7.84 -0.26 -9.38
N PHE A 542 -7.61 0.95 -9.90
CA PHE A 542 -7.98 2.22 -9.27
C PHE A 542 -7.32 2.38 -7.89
N GLY A 543 -6.05 2.00 -7.79
CA GLY A 543 -5.29 1.98 -6.55
C GLY A 543 -5.60 0.79 -5.65
N SER A 544 -5.73 -0.40 -6.24
CA SER A 544 -5.97 -1.68 -5.55
C SER A 544 -4.80 -2.05 -4.65
N THR A 545 -5.06 -2.39 -3.38
CA THR A 545 -4.04 -2.93 -2.47
C THR A 545 -4.02 -4.45 -2.51
N LEU A 546 -5.17 -5.09 -2.69
CA LEU A 546 -5.28 -6.54 -2.81
C LEU A 546 -4.53 -7.06 -4.05
N GLY A 547 -4.59 -6.36 -5.18
CA GLY A 547 -3.80 -6.71 -6.36
C GLY A 547 -2.30 -6.56 -6.16
N ARG A 548 -1.87 -5.54 -5.39
CA ARG A 548 -0.47 -5.43 -4.95
C ARG A 548 -0.03 -6.63 -4.13
N LEU A 549 -0.88 -7.08 -3.21
CA LEU A 549 -0.59 -8.22 -2.34
C LEU A 549 -0.43 -9.51 -3.15
N ILE A 550 -1.36 -9.76 -4.08
CA ILE A 550 -1.32 -10.91 -4.99
C ILE A 550 -0.02 -10.92 -5.80
N LEU A 551 0.31 -9.81 -6.48
CA LEU A 551 1.53 -9.72 -7.29
C LEU A 551 2.81 -9.84 -6.47
N ARG A 552 2.82 -9.39 -5.21
CA ARG A 552 3.98 -9.53 -4.32
C ARG A 552 4.19 -10.97 -3.86
N THR A 553 3.11 -11.72 -3.68
CA THR A 553 3.12 -13.04 -3.01
C THR A 553 3.03 -14.22 -3.96
N LEU A 554 2.57 -13.98 -5.19
CA LEU A 554 2.48 -14.91 -6.32
C LEU A 554 3.01 -14.24 -7.62
N PRO A 555 4.26 -13.73 -7.63
CA PRO A 555 4.78 -12.85 -8.69
C PRO A 555 4.93 -13.51 -10.06
N ASN A 556 4.92 -14.85 -10.12
CA ASN A 556 5.10 -15.59 -11.37
C ASN A 556 3.77 -16.12 -11.92
N ASP A 557 2.66 -16.02 -11.19
CA ASP A 557 1.40 -16.61 -11.61
C ASP A 557 0.45 -15.58 -12.24
N PHE A 558 0.67 -14.29 -11.97
CA PHE A 558 -0.12 -13.18 -12.53
C PHE A 558 0.73 -12.29 -13.43
N THR A 559 0.12 -11.76 -14.49
CA THR A 559 0.70 -10.67 -15.29
C THR A 559 0.56 -9.33 -14.59
N ASP A 560 1.44 -8.39 -14.91
CA ASP A 560 1.53 -7.06 -14.28
C ASP A 560 0.31 -6.16 -14.48
N ASN A 561 -0.59 -6.53 -15.40
CA ASN A 561 -1.84 -5.83 -15.70
C ASN A 561 -3.09 -6.76 -15.65
N SER A 562 -3.01 -7.88 -14.93
CA SER A 562 -4.09 -8.88 -14.89
C SER A 562 -5.36 -8.39 -14.18
N VAL A 563 -6.52 -8.58 -14.79
CA VAL A 563 -7.83 -8.36 -14.13
C VAL A 563 -8.03 -9.29 -12.93
N TYR A 564 -7.46 -10.50 -12.96
CA TYR A 564 -7.52 -11.43 -11.84
C TYR A 564 -6.71 -10.97 -10.63
N ALA A 565 -5.67 -10.15 -10.84
CA ALA A 565 -4.91 -9.54 -9.74
C ALA A 565 -5.62 -8.30 -9.21
N PHE A 566 -6.01 -7.36 -10.09
CA PHE A 566 -6.46 -6.02 -9.67
C PHE A 566 -7.96 -5.88 -9.42
N PHE A 567 -8.78 -6.81 -9.89
CA PHE A 567 -10.22 -6.81 -9.66
C PHE A 567 -10.76 -8.17 -9.19
N PRO A 568 -10.11 -8.87 -8.24
CA PRO A 568 -10.45 -10.25 -7.89
C PRO A 568 -11.85 -10.38 -7.28
N LEU A 569 -12.39 -9.29 -6.71
CA LEU A 569 -13.72 -9.23 -6.09
C LEU A 569 -14.86 -9.11 -7.12
N MET A 570 -14.53 -8.90 -8.39
CA MET A 570 -15.45 -8.81 -9.52
C MET A 570 -15.18 -9.99 -10.46
N THR A 571 -16.21 -10.54 -11.07
CA THR A 571 -15.99 -11.58 -12.09
C THR A 571 -15.31 -10.97 -13.33
N PRO A 572 -14.42 -11.71 -14.03
CA PRO A 572 -13.78 -11.22 -15.25
C PRO A 572 -14.81 -10.85 -16.34
N LYS A 573 -15.94 -11.58 -16.36
CA LYS A 573 -17.10 -11.30 -17.22
C LYS A 573 -17.71 -9.92 -16.92
N ALA A 574 -17.91 -9.57 -15.65
CA ALA A 574 -18.41 -8.25 -15.28
C ALA A 574 -17.39 -7.15 -15.58
N MET A 575 -16.11 -7.40 -15.27
CA MET A 575 -15.04 -6.43 -15.51
C MET A 575 -14.84 -6.12 -16.99
N ARG A 576 -14.99 -7.10 -17.89
CA ARG A 576 -14.97 -6.84 -19.34
C ARG A 576 -15.96 -5.74 -19.73
N LEU A 577 -17.22 -5.88 -19.30
CA LEU A 577 -18.27 -4.91 -19.60
C LEU A 577 -17.97 -3.53 -19.01
N ILE A 578 -17.45 -3.49 -17.78
CA ILE A 578 -17.10 -2.25 -17.08
C ILE A 578 -15.92 -1.55 -17.78
N LEU A 579 -14.84 -2.27 -18.09
CA LEU A 579 -13.65 -1.71 -18.72
C LEU A 579 -13.94 -1.25 -20.16
N ASP A 580 -14.80 -1.95 -20.90
CA ASP A 580 -15.25 -1.54 -22.23
C ASP A 580 -16.02 -0.21 -22.14
N ASP A 581 -16.95 -0.07 -21.18
CA ASP A 581 -17.69 1.19 -20.93
C ASP A 581 -16.74 2.35 -20.57
N LYS A 582 -15.71 2.07 -19.76
CA LYS A 582 -14.69 3.07 -19.37
C LYS A 582 -13.60 3.30 -20.40
N LYS A 583 -13.57 2.53 -21.50
CA LYS A 583 -12.51 2.57 -22.53
C LYS A 583 -11.12 2.31 -21.93
N LEU A 584 -11.04 1.37 -20.99
CA LEU A 584 -9.80 0.98 -20.30
C LEU A 584 -9.34 -0.44 -20.66
N THR A 585 -10.06 -1.14 -21.54
CA THR A 585 -9.79 -2.54 -21.90
C THR A 585 -8.36 -2.77 -22.39
N ASP A 586 -7.78 -1.84 -23.15
CA ASP A 586 -6.41 -1.96 -23.67
C ASP A 586 -5.33 -1.89 -22.58
N GLN A 587 -5.67 -1.46 -21.35
CA GLN A 587 -4.74 -1.37 -20.22
C GLN A 587 -4.64 -2.67 -19.43
N TYR A 588 -5.61 -3.59 -19.56
CA TYR A 588 -5.73 -4.76 -18.69
C TYR A 588 -5.77 -6.06 -19.48
N ASP A 589 -5.14 -7.10 -18.94
CA ASP A 589 -5.29 -8.47 -19.45
C ASP A 589 -6.50 -9.16 -18.82
N LEU A 590 -7.48 -9.49 -19.66
CA LEU A 590 -8.73 -10.15 -19.28
C LEU A 590 -8.65 -11.69 -19.32
N ALA A 591 -7.54 -12.25 -19.82
CA ALA A 591 -7.37 -13.70 -19.87
C ALA A 591 -7.10 -14.27 -18.47
N ARG A 592 -7.49 -15.54 -18.27
CA ARG A 592 -7.03 -16.31 -17.12
C ARG A 592 -5.50 -16.35 -17.15
N PRO A 593 -4.81 -15.95 -16.07
CA PRO A 593 -3.35 -15.82 -16.11
C PRO A 593 -2.64 -17.14 -16.40
N VAL A 594 -1.47 -17.03 -17.01
CA VAL A 594 -0.58 -18.17 -17.28
C VAL A 594 0.73 -17.93 -16.56
N LYS A 595 1.28 -19.00 -15.97
CA LYS A 595 2.54 -18.96 -15.23
C LYS A 595 3.67 -18.39 -16.10
N CYS A 596 4.26 -17.31 -15.62
CA CYS A 596 5.47 -16.69 -16.14
C CYS A 596 6.70 -17.48 -15.70
N MET A 597 7.70 -17.55 -16.57
CA MET A 597 8.98 -18.18 -16.23
C MET A 597 9.70 -17.34 -15.17
N PRO A 598 10.15 -17.94 -14.06
CA PRO A 598 10.86 -17.21 -13.01
C PRO A 598 12.15 -16.61 -13.57
N THR A 599 12.54 -15.47 -13.02
CA THR A 599 13.82 -14.83 -13.37
C THR A 599 14.98 -15.71 -12.92
N CYS A 600 15.90 -16.01 -13.83
CA CYS A 600 17.13 -16.71 -13.52
C CYS A 600 18.18 -15.74 -12.97
N LYS A 601 18.74 -16.01 -11.79
CA LYS A 601 19.80 -15.17 -11.18
C LYS A 601 21.18 -15.79 -11.43
N VAL A 602 22.11 -14.99 -11.99
CA VAL A 602 23.50 -15.38 -12.28
C VAL A 602 24.44 -14.55 -11.42
N THR A 603 25.28 -15.22 -10.62
CA THR A 603 26.19 -14.57 -9.66
C THR A 603 27.68 -14.76 -9.99
N GLY A 604 28.03 -15.67 -10.91
CA GLY A 604 29.43 -15.93 -11.28
C GLY A 604 29.99 -14.85 -12.21
N ARG A 605 31.10 -14.20 -11.84
CA ARG A 605 31.70 -13.11 -12.64
C ARG A 605 32.00 -13.50 -14.09
N ALA A 606 32.58 -14.68 -14.31
CA ALA A 606 32.90 -15.16 -15.66
C ALA A 606 31.64 -15.36 -16.50
N ASP A 607 30.58 -15.90 -15.91
CA ASP A 607 29.29 -16.12 -16.57
C ASP A 607 28.58 -14.79 -16.85
N ILE A 608 28.64 -13.84 -15.93
CA ILE A 608 28.10 -12.48 -16.12
C ILE A 608 28.77 -11.81 -17.33
N VAL A 609 30.10 -11.79 -17.40
CA VAL A 609 30.83 -11.22 -18.55
C VAL A 609 30.47 -11.94 -19.85
N LYS A 610 30.44 -13.27 -19.83
CA LYS A 610 30.06 -14.08 -21.00
C LYS A 610 28.65 -13.78 -21.49
N ILE A 611 27.68 -13.55 -20.59
CA ILE A 611 26.32 -13.17 -20.97
C ILE A 611 26.31 -11.74 -21.56
N MET A 612 27.02 -10.79 -20.95
CA MET A 612 27.06 -9.41 -21.43
C MET A 612 27.60 -9.30 -22.86
N ASP A 613 28.55 -10.15 -23.24
CA ASP A 613 29.16 -10.16 -24.58
C ASP A 613 28.41 -11.03 -25.60
N ASN A 614 27.36 -11.75 -25.19
CA ASN A 614 26.66 -12.72 -26.03
C ASN A 614 25.39 -12.13 -26.65
N ARG A 615 25.34 -12.08 -27.99
CA ARG A 615 24.21 -11.57 -28.78
C ARG A 615 22.90 -12.36 -28.62
N SER A 616 22.94 -13.55 -28.01
CA SER A 616 21.74 -14.33 -27.65
C SER A 616 21.00 -13.77 -26.44
N PHE A 617 21.56 -12.74 -25.80
CA PHE A 617 20.99 -12.05 -24.66
C PHE A 617 20.80 -10.58 -24.98
N VAL A 618 19.56 -10.12 -25.05
CA VAL A 618 19.22 -8.73 -25.35
C VAL A 618 18.83 -7.96 -24.09
N THR A 619 18.92 -6.64 -24.13
CA THR A 619 18.45 -5.80 -23.02
C THR A 619 16.91 -5.71 -23.05
N PRO A 620 16.23 -5.74 -21.90
CA PRO A 620 14.77 -5.59 -21.86
C PRO A 620 14.30 -4.12 -21.98
N TYR A 621 15.23 -3.17 -21.96
CA TYR A 621 14.96 -1.74 -21.79
C TYR A 621 14.35 -1.08 -23.03
N GLU A 622 14.65 -1.57 -24.23
CA GLU A 622 14.06 -1.06 -25.49
C GLU A 622 12.54 -1.17 -25.48
N LEU A 623 12.00 -2.31 -25.02
CA LEU A 623 10.56 -2.54 -24.94
C LEU A 623 9.87 -1.61 -23.94
N ARG A 624 10.53 -1.28 -22.83
CA ARG A 624 9.98 -0.30 -21.88
C ARG A 624 10.07 1.11 -22.44
N ALA A 625 11.22 1.50 -22.99
CA ALA A 625 11.40 2.82 -23.58
C ALA A 625 10.39 3.12 -24.68
N SER A 626 10.03 2.13 -25.52
CA SER A 626 9.04 2.30 -26.60
C SER A 626 7.60 2.51 -26.12
N LYS A 627 7.26 2.14 -24.87
CA LYS A 627 5.94 2.44 -24.27
C LYS A 627 5.78 3.93 -23.92
N VAL A 628 6.87 4.58 -23.53
CA VAL A 628 6.84 5.96 -22.99
C VAL A 628 7.47 6.99 -23.93
N CYS A 629 8.14 6.54 -24.99
CA CYS A 629 8.80 7.40 -25.98
C CYS A 629 8.38 7.02 -27.39
N SER A 630 7.85 7.98 -28.15
CA SER A 630 7.47 7.79 -29.56
C SER A 630 8.67 7.72 -30.51
N SER A 631 9.87 8.07 -30.05
CA SER A 631 11.10 8.04 -30.86
C SER A 631 11.71 6.63 -30.89
N GLU A 632 11.62 5.97 -32.04
CA GLU A 632 12.25 4.67 -32.29
C GLU A 632 13.78 4.72 -32.07
N TYR A 633 14.40 5.88 -32.37
CA TYR A 633 15.83 6.10 -32.13
C TYR A 633 16.18 6.02 -30.64
N VAL A 634 15.41 6.67 -29.76
CA VAL A 634 15.66 6.65 -28.31
C VAL A 634 15.56 5.22 -27.76
N ALA A 635 14.54 4.47 -28.17
CA ALA A 635 14.36 3.08 -27.74
C ALA A 635 15.54 2.18 -28.18
N LYS A 636 15.97 2.27 -29.45
CA LYS A 636 17.11 1.51 -29.98
C LYS A 636 18.44 1.93 -29.36
N PHE A 637 18.62 3.22 -29.08
CA PHE A 637 19.83 3.73 -28.44
C PHE A 637 19.98 3.13 -27.03
N LEU A 638 18.89 3.10 -26.26
CA LEU A 638 18.81 2.44 -24.96
C LEU A 638 18.95 0.91 -25.04
N GLY A 639 18.53 0.32 -26.16
CA GLY A 639 18.62 -1.12 -26.46
C GLY A 639 20.05 -1.61 -26.76
N GLY A 640 20.97 -0.72 -27.12
CA GLY A 640 22.37 -1.04 -27.44
C GLY A 640 22.77 -0.83 -28.91
N SER A 641 22.37 0.30 -29.51
CA SER A 641 22.72 0.64 -30.91
C SER A 641 24.21 0.95 -31.12
N ASP A 642 24.70 0.86 -32.38
CA ASP A 642 26.06 1.28 -32.76
C ASP A 642 26.37 2.74 -32.38
N ASP A 643 25.36 3.61 -32.35
CA ASP A 643 25.54 5.02 -31.98
C ASP A 643 25.87 5.18 -30.49
N GLN A 644 25.49 4.23 -29.63
CA GLN A 644 25.84 4.24 -28.21
C GLN A 644 27.36 4.15 -28.01
N GLU A 645 28.03 3.27 -28.76
CA GLU A 645 29.49 3.12 -28.68
C GLU A 645 30.21 4.34 -29.25
N LYS A 646 29.68 4.97 -30.32
CA LYS A 646 30.24 6.22 -30.84
C LYS A 646 30.12 7.38 -29.84
N VAL A 647 28.97 7.50 -29.15
CA VAL A 647 28.77 8.50 -28.09
C VAL A 647 29.69 8.23 -26.90
N ARG A 648 29.89 6.97 -26.53
CA ARG A 648 30.87 6.58 -25.50
C ARG A 648 32.29 6.98 -25.88
N GLN A 649 32.69 6.77 -27.14
CA GLN A 649 34.00 7.19 -27.64
C GLN A 649 34.15 8.72 -27.62
N LEU A 650 33.10 9.46 -27.96
CA LEU A 650 33.08 10.92 -27.86
C LEU A 650 33.31 11.41 -26.43
N LEU A 651 32.62 10.84 -25.44
CA LEU A 651 32.77 11.25 -24.04
C LEU A 651 34.15 10.91 -23.44
N ASN A 652 34.85 9.94 -24.03
CA ASN A 652 36.23 9.57 -23.70
C ASN A 652 37.29 10.34 -24.52
N ASP A 653 36.89 11.22 -25.44
CA ASP A 653 37.82 12.09 -26.15
C ASP A 653 38.56 12.98 -25.13
N PRO A 654 39.90 12.98 -25.08
CA PRO A 654 40.66 13.64 -24.01
C PRO A 654 40.31 15.12 -23.80
N SER A 655 39.96 15.84 -24.87
CA SER A 655 39.52 17.23 -24.79
C SER A 655 38.17 17.35 -24.10
N ILE A 656 37.19 16.53 -24.50
CA ILE A 656 35.84 16.54 -23.92
C ILE A 656 35.86 16.07 -22.47
N SER A 657 36.60 15.00 -22.17
CA SER A 657 36.74 14.51 -20.79
C SER A 657 37.36 15.57 -19.89
N GLN A 658 38.34 16.34 -20.38
CA GLN A 658 38.94 17.44 -19.61
C GLN A 658 37.95 18.57 -19.35
N ASP A 659 37.12 18.95 -20.33
CA ASP A 659 36.07 19.96 -20.17
C ASP A 659 35.01 19.51 -19.14
N ILE A 660 34.59 18.24 -19.20
CA ILE A 660 33.66 17.65 -18.23
C ILE A 660 34.27 17.67 -16.81
N LEU A 661 35.54 17.28 -16.66
CA LEU A 661 36.22 17.32 -15.37
C LEU A 661 36.29 18.73 -14.79
N THR A 662 36.59 19.74 -15.62
CA THR A 662 36.59 21.14 -15.22
C THR A 662 35.20 21.59 -14.79
N PHE A 663 34.15 21.25 -15.54
CA PHE A 663 32.77 21.55 -15.16
C PHE A 663 32.41 20.97 -13.79
N PHE A 664 32.66 19.68 -13.57
CA PHE A 664 32.31 19.02 -12.32
C PHE A 664 33.10 19.57 -11.13
N ALA A 665 34.36 19.97 -11.31
CA ALA A 665 35.14 20.65 -10.28
C ALA A 665 34.52 22.01 -9.92
N ASP A 666 34.24 22.84 -10.93
CA ASP A 666 33.71 24.19 -10.74
C ASP A 666 32.32 24.18 -10.09
N ILE A 667 31.40 23.34 -10.59
CA ILE A 667 30.04 23.29 -10.06
C ILE A 667 30.01 22.72 -8.65
N THR A 668 30.88 21.75 -8.33
CA THR A 668 30.99 21.19 -6.97
C THR A 668 31.41 22.27 -5.98
N GLU A 669 32.41 23.10 -6.32
CA GLU A 669 32.82 24.21 -5.47
C GLU A 669 31.68 25.23 -5.26
N VAL A 670 30.96 25.57 -6.33
CA VAL A 670 29.79 26.46 -6.26
C VAL A 670 28.73 25.89 -5.33
N LEU A 671 28.34 24.63 -5.50
CA LEU A 671 27.29 23.99 -4.71
C LEU A 671 27.68 23.86 -3.24
N ILE A 672 28.94 23.48 -2.93
CA ILE A 672 29.44 23.46 -1.55
C ILE A 672 29.33 24.85 -0.94
N ARG A 673 29.81 25.89 -1.63
CA ARG A 673 29.82 27.26 -1.11
C ARG A 673 28.41 27.81 -0.90
N GLU A 674 27.48 27.54 -1.81
CA GLU A 674 26.12 28.08 -1.76
C GLU A 674 25.22 27.37 -0.72
N ASN A 675 25.43 26.07 -0.51
CA ASN A 675 24.61 25.25 0.37
C ASN A 675 25.22 25.06 1.77
N SER A 676 26.50 25.39 1.98
CA SER A 676 27.11 25.38 3.31
C SER A 676 26.51 26.44 4.23
N TYR A 677 26.26 26.07 5.47
CA TYR A 677 25.78 26.97 6.52
C TYR A 677 26.67 26.90 7.76
N LYS A 678 26.81 28.02 8.46
CA LYS A 678 27.64 28.11 9.67
C LYS A 678 26.91 27.51 10.87
N LEU A 679 27.62 26.68 11.63
CA LEU A 679 27.18 26.26 12.96
C LEU A 679 27.27 27.44 13.94
N VAL A 680 26.57 27.33 15.07
CA VAL A 680 26.65 28.31 16.16
C VAL A 680 28.11 28.48 16.60
N GLY A 681 28.60 29.71 16.68
CA GLY A 681 30.02 30.00 16.93
C GLY A 681 30.86 30.25 15.66
N GLY A 682 30.34 29.90 14.48
CA GLY A 682 30.84 30.41 13.19
C GLY A 682 32.15 29.82 12.64
N GLU A 683 32.84 28.97 13.40
CA GLU A 683 34.12 28.35 13.00
C GLU A 683 33.95 27.10 12.14
N VAL A 684 32.80 26.42 12.21
CA VAL A 684 32.50 25.19 11.47
C VAL A 684 31.32 25.42 10.53
N GLN A 685 31.44 24.92 9.30
CA GLN A 685 30.34 24.86 8.34
C GLN A 685 29.81 23.43 8.20
N ALA A 686 28.52 23.30 7.95
CA ALA A 686 27.84 22.03 7.69
C ALA A 686 27.09 22.10 6.35
N LEU A 687 26.88 20.93 5.76
CA LEU A 687 26.31 20.72 4.43
C LEU A 687 25.76 19.29 4.33
N ASP A 688 24.63 19.10 3.66
CA ASP A 688 24.20 17.78 3.19
C ASP A 688 24.82 17.52 1.81
N VAL A 689 25.97 16.84 1.81
CA VAL A 689 26.77 16.64 0.58
C VAL A 689 26.04 15.79 -0.45
N VAL A 690 25.21 14.83 -0.04
CA VAL A 690 24.49 13.97 -0.98
C VAL A 690 23.38 14.74 -1.66
N ARG A 691 22.50 15.38 -0.87
CA ARG A 691 21.36 16.14 -1.40
C ARG A 691 21.80 17.35 -2.21
N ASP A 692 22.71 18.16 -1.65
CA ASP A 692 23.00 19.50 -2.16
C ASP A 692 24.16 19.55 -3.16
N VAL A 693 24.96 18.47 -3.27
CA VAL A 693 26.13 18.43 -4.16
C VAL A 693 26.11 17.21 -5.08
N LEU A 694 26.15 16.00 -4.55
CA LEU A 694 26.38 14.79 -5.37
C LEU A 694 25.19 14.46 -6.29
N LYS A 695 23.96 14.77 -5.86
CA LYS A 695 22.76 14.69 -6.73
C LYS A 695 22.64 15.90 -7.66
N ALA A 696 23.00 17.09 -7.19
CA ALA A 696 22.81 18.33 -7.93
C ALA A 696 23.84 18.50 -9.07
N ALA A 697 25.11 18.16 -8.86
CA ALA A 697 26.17 18.37 -9.85
C ALA A 697 25.92 17.66 -11.20
N PRO A 698 25.54 16.35 -11.24
CA PRO A 698 25.15 15.70 -12.49
C PRO A 698 23.95 16.37 -13.17
N ILE A 699 22.97 16.83 -12.38
CA ILE A 699 21.78 17.51 -12.90
C ILE A 699 22.12 18.85 -13.55
N HIS A 700 23.00 19.63 -12.93
CA HIS A 700 23.52 20.86 -13.52
C HIS A 700 24.21 20.57 -14.86
N TRP A 701 25.05 19.54 -14.92
CA TRP A 701 25.75 19.17 -16.15
C TRP A 701 24.79 18.80 -17.28
N VAL A 702 23.88 17.86 -17.04
CA VAL A 702 22.96 17.39 -18.08
C VAL A 702 21.97 18.49 -18.50
N ALA A 703 21.58 19.38 -17.59
CA ALA A 703 20.69 20.50 -17.90
C ALA A 703 21.39 21.57 -18.76
N THR A 704 22.60 22.00 -18.39
CA THR A 704 23.25 23.15 -19.04
C THR A 704 24.11 22.77 -20.24
N GLU A 705 24.88 21.70 -20.15
CA GLU A 705 25.85 21.31 -21.20
C GLU A 705 25.20 20.49 -22.33
N LEU A 706 24.07 19.83 -22.04
CA LEU A 706 23.37 18.96 -23.00
C LEU A 706 21.97 19.48 -23.34
N GLY A 707 21.09 19.60 -22.34
CA GLY A 707 19.66 19.84 -22.56
C GLY A 707 19.26 21.29 -22.85
N GLY A 708 20.15 22.26 -22.62
CA GLY A 708 19.84 23.68 -22.73
C GLY A 708 18.78 24.19 -21.74
N ILE A 709 18.54 23.45 -20.66
CA ILE A 709 17.52 23.73 -19.65
C ILE A 709 18.09 24.69 -18.60
N LYS A 710 17.44 25.84 -18.43
CA LYS A 710 17.83 26.82 -17.41
C LYS A 710 17.26 26.41 -16.06
N LEU A 711 18.13 25.99 -15.14
CA LEU A 711 17.75 25.66 -13.77
C LEU A 711 17.42 26.90 -12.94
N LYS A 712 16.47 26.74 -12.03
CA LYS A 712 16.10 27.73 -11.00
C LYS A 712 17.13 27.66 -9.87
N THR A 713 17.81 28.78 -9.66
CA THR A 713 18.82 28.93 -8.61
C THR A 713 18.55 30.19 -7.79
N ARG A 714 19.36 30.44 -6.75
CA ARG A 714 19.29 31.70 -5.98
C ARG A 714 19.50 32.94 -6.85
N THR A 715 20.34 32.82 -7.87
CA THR A 715 20.71 33.91 -8.79
C THR A 715 19.84 33.94 -10.05
N ASN A 716 19.21 32.82 -10.43
CA ASN A 716 18.31 32.72 -11.57
C ASN A 716 16.92 32.22 -11.13
N LYS A 717 16.03 33.15 -10.78
CA LYS A 717 14.68 32.80 -10.28
C LYS A 717 13.69 32.39 -11.39
N ASP A 718 13.98 32.75 -12.64
CA ASP A 718 13.13 32.48 -13.81
C ASP A 718 13.47 31.15 -14.50
N GLY A 719 14.27 30.29 -13.86
CA GLY A 719 14.56 28.94 -14.34
C GLY A 719 13.31 28.03 -14.32
N VAL A 720 13.31 27.04 -15.22
CA VAL A 720 12.18 26.13 -15.45
C VAL A 720 11.98 25.19 -14.26
N TYR A 721 13.04 24.47 -13.89
CA TYR A 721 13.05 23.49 -12.81
C TYR A 721 14.15 23.80 -11.79
N THR A 722 13.92 23.48 -10.53
CA THR A 722 15.00 23.27 -9.56
C THR A 722 15.76 21.99 -9.91
N ALA A 723 17.00 21.84 -9.40
CA ALA A 723 17.77 20.62 -9.60
C ALA A 723 17.05 19.37 -9.04
N GLU A 724 16.33 19.53 -7.92
CA GLU A 724 15.56 18.45 -7.30
C GLU A 724 14.34 18.04 -8.16
N GLU A 725 13.58 19.01 -8.69
CA GLU A 725 12.46 18.72 -9.59
C GLU A 725 12.94 17.97 -10.84
N LEU A 726 14.03 18.41 -11.47
CA LEU A 726 14.58 17.73 -12.64
C LEU A 726 15.16 16.34 -12.31
N PHE A 727 15.79 16.18 -11.14
CA PHE A 727 16.24 14.87 -10.66
C PHE A 727 15.08 13.91 -10.51
N ASN A 728 13.96 14.34 -9.92
CA ASN A 728 12.78 13.49 -9.73
C ASN A 728 12.15 13.12 -11.08
N MET A 729 12.04 14.07 -12.02
CA MET A 729 11.53 13.79 -13.37
C MET A 729 12.36 12.74 -14.11
N LEU A 730 13.70 12.87 -14.08
CA LEU A 730 14.61 11.91 -14.68
C LEU A 730 14.61 10.58 -13.93
N GLY A 731 14.45 10.61 -12.60
CA GLY A 731 14.33 9.45 -11.73
C GLY A 731 13.10 8.60 -12.02
N ASP A 732 11.95 9.21 -12.30
CA ASP A 732 10.73 8.49 -12.71
C ASP A 732 10.95 7.75 -14.03
N ILE A 733 11.54 8.44 -15.01
CA ILE A 733 11.86 7.87 -16.33
C ILE A 733 12.85 6.72 -16.18
N TYR A 734 13.91 6.94 -15.40
CA TYR A 734 14.94 5.95 -15.13
C TYR A 734 14.35 4.70 -14.46
N SER A 735 13.51 4.90 -13.44
CA SER A 735 12.87 3.83 -12.68
C SER A 735 11.98 2.97 -13.57
N PHE A 736 11.19 3.58 -14.45
CA PHE A 736 10.37 2.85 -15.41
C PHE A 736 11.23 2.04 -16.39
N ILE A 737 12.25 2.66 -17.01
CA ILE A 737 13.02 2.02 -18.09
C ILE A 737 13.97 0.95 -17.56
N PHE A 738 14.74 1.23 -16.51
CA PHE A 738 15.90 0.42 -16.12
C PHE A 738 15.69 -0.41 -14.85
N LEU A 739 14.86 0.05 -13.90
CA LEU A 739 14.70 -0.62 -12.62
C LEU A 739 13.61 -1.69 -12.66
N ASP A 740 13.84 -2.78 -11.93
CA ASP A 740 12.79 -3.77 -11.67
C ASP A 740 11.96 -3.35 -10.46
N VAL A 741 11.05 -2.43 -10.71
CA VAL A 741 10.09 -1.93 -9.71
C VAL A 741 8.98 -2.96 -9.48
N GLU A 742 8.30 -2.86 -8.34
CA GLU A 742 7.16 -3.73 -8.05
C GLU A 742 6.09 -3.54 -9.15
N ALA A 743 5.59 -4.65 -9.72
CA ALA A 743 4.63 -4.64 -10.83
C ALA A 743 3.45 -3.65 -10.68
N PRO A 744 2.85 -3.48 -9.49
CA PRO A 744 1.75 -2.52 -9.33
C PRO A 744 2.11 -1.04 -9.52
N THR A 745 3.38 -0.69 -9.42
CA THR A 745 3.86 0.71 -9.62
C THR A 745 4.06 1.05 -11.09
N LEU A 746 4.08 0.04 -11.98
CA LEU A 746 4.44 0.22 -13.39
C LEU A 746 3.51 1.18 -14.12
N MET A 747 2.19 1.12 -13.89
CA MET A 747 1.22 2.02 -14.55
C MET A 747 1.47 3.49 -14.20
N ALA A 748 1.62 3.81 -12.91
CA ALA A 748 1.84 5.18 -12.47
C ALA A 748 3.19 5.71 -12.97
N LEU A 749 4.23 4.87 -12.93
CA LEU A 749 5.53 5.21 -13.50
C LEU A 749 5.48 5.38 -15.01
N GLU A 750 4.71 4.57 -15.74
CA GLU A 750 4.53 4.72 -17.20
C GLU A 750 3.88 6.06 -17.54
N ILE A 751 2.83 6.45 -16.80
CA ILE A 751 2.14 7.74 -16.96
C ILE A 751 3.11 8.91 -16.68
N ASN A 752 3.80 8.86 -15.54
CA ASN A 752 4.72 9.91 -15.12
C ASN A 752 5.92 10.01 -16.08
N ALA A 753 6.52 8.88 -16.45
CA ALA A 753 7.63 8.83 -17.39
C ALA A 753 7.23 9.35 -18.77
N SER A 754 6.05 8.98 -19.29
CA SER A 754 5.54 9.48 -20.57
C SER A 754 5.37 11.01 -20.56
N LYS A 755 4.79 11.54 -19.48
CA LYS A 755 4.63 12.98 -19.29
C LYS A 755 5.98 13.69 -19.21
N ASN A 756 6.88 13.20 -18.36
CA ASN A 756 8.19 13.80 -18.15
C ASN A 756 9.05 13.75 -19.42
N ILE A 757 9.02 12.65 -20.18
CA ILE A 757 9.71 12.54 -21.48
C ILE A 757 9.19 13.61 -22.45
N LYS A 758 7.87 13.75 -22.55
CA LYS A 758 7.27 14.76 -23.44
C LYS A 758 7.72 16.17 -23.06
N ASP A 759 7.61 16.53 -21.78
CA ASP A 759 8.00 17.85 -21.27
C ASP A 759 9.50 18.13 -21.53
N LEU A 760 10.37 17.15 -21.29
CA LEU A 760 11.82 17.29 -21.55
C LEU A 760 12.14 17.38 -23.05
N GLN A 761 11.47 16.58 -23.89
CA GLN A 761 11.65 16.63 -25.33
C GLN A 761 11.24 17.99 -25.91
N GLU A 762 10.17 18.60 -25.42
CA GLU A 762 9.76 19.95 -25.83
C GLU A 762 10.90 20.96 -25.57
N HIS A 763 11.50 20.95 -24.38
CA HIS A 763 12.64 21.83 -24.06
C HIS A 763 13.90 21.54 -24.87
N ILE A 764 14.26 20.27 -25.08
CA ILE A 764 15.42 19.90 -25.90
C ILE A 764 15.20 20.36 -27.35
N ASN A 765 14.01 20.15 -27.90
CA ASN A 765 13.67 20.56 -29.26
C ASN A 765 13.68 22.09 -29.42
N GLU A 766 13.20 22.84 -28.42
CA GLU A 766 13.32 24.31 -28.39
C GLU A 766 14.79 24.75 -28.38
N HIS A 767 15.62 24.11 -27.55
CA HIS A 767 17.06 24.40 -27.49
C HIS A 767 17.77 24.14 -28.83
N LEU A 768 17.39 23.07 -29.53
CA LEU A 768 17.94 22.71 -30.84
C LEU A 768 17.32 23.49 -32.02
N GLY A 769 16.29 24.32 -31.77
CA GLY A 769 15.61 25.10 -32.81
C GLY A 769 14.67 24.27 -33.71
N LEU A 770 14.18 23.14 -33.21
CA LEU A 770 13.35 22.17 -33.94
C LEU A 770 11.83 22.36 -33.74
N SER A 771 11.41 23.23 -32.81
CA SER A 771 9.98 23.44 -32.56
C SER A 771 9.30 24.22 -33.70
N LEU A 772 8.19 23.67 -34.21
CA LEU A 772 7.37 24.22 -35.30
C LEU A 772 6.10 24.94 -34.81
N VAL A 773 5.92 25.12 -33.49
CA VAL A 773 4.71 25.71 -32.89
C VAL A 773 4.97 27.15 -32.45
N GLY A 774 4.23 28.09 -33.05
CA GLY A 774 3.98 29.39 -32.42
C GLY A 774 4.68 30.62 -33.02
N LYS A 775 4.53 30.86 -34.32
CA LYS A 775 4.42 32.24 -34.83
C LYS A 775 3.13 32.87 -34.28
N THR A 776 3.10 33.22 -32.99
CA THR A 776 2.14 34.19 -32.46
C THR A 776 2.89 35.51 -32.30
N ALA A 777 2.62 36.38 -33.29
CA ALA A 777 3.08 37.74 -33.33
C ALA A 777 2.47 38.52 -32.17
N GLU A 778 3.27 38.83 -31.14
CA GLU A 778 3.11 40.06 -30.32
C GLU A 778 4.27 40.39 -29.37
N PHE A 779 5.38 39.64 -29.35
CA PHE A 779 6.53 39.94 -28.47
C PHE A 779 7.84 40.33 -29.18
N ILE A 780 7.83 40.52 -30.51
CA ILE A 780 9.06 40.55 -31.31
C ILE A 780 9.58 41.96 -31.66
N ASP A 781 8.85 43.05 -31.41
CA ASP A 781 9.28 44.36 -31.95
C ASP A 781 10.34 45.13 -31.14
N SER A 782 10.76 44.66 -29.94
CA SER A 782 11.87 45.29 -29.20
C SER A 782 13.15 44.45 -29.07
N PHE A 783 13.11 43.17 -29.45
CA PHE A 783 14.23 42.24 -29.25
C PHE A 783 15.09 42.02 -30.53
N VAL A 784 14.49 42.18 -31.72
CA VAL A 784 15.15 41.86 -33.01
C VAL A 784 16.23 42.88 -33.41
N ALA A 785 16.14 44.13 -32.96
CA ALA A 785 17.15 45.14 -33.29
C ALA A 785 18.49 44.95 -32.55
N LYS A 786 18.52 44.20 -31.43
CA LYS A 786 19.75 43.93 -30.65
C LYS A 786 20.39 42.56 -30.89
N LEU A 787 19.70 41.65 -31.59
CA LEU A 787 20.17 40.30 -31.86
C LEU A 787 21.00 40.14 -33.14
N ARG A 788 21.14 41.22 -33.93
CA ARG A 788 21.83 41.16 -35.23
C ARG A 788 23.37 41.20 -35.13
N ASN A 789 23.93 41.43 -33.93
CA ASN A 789 25.38 41.56 -33.71
C ASN A 789 26.01 40.54 -32.73
N ALA A 790 25.34 39.40 -32.47
CA ALA A 790 25.97 38.31 -31.74
C ALA A 790 25.50 36.95 -32.27
N LYS A 791 26.08 36.49 -33.38
CA LYS A 791 26.17 35.05 -33.68
C LYS A 791 27.13 34.42 -32.66
N LYS A 792 26.66 34.15 -31.45
CA LYS A 792 27.27 33.16 -30.56
C LYS A 792 26.48 31.87 -30.75
N ASP A 793 27.07 30.96 -31.51
CA ASP A 793 26.98 29.50 -31.37
C ASP A 793 25.88 28.98 -30.41
N LEU A 794 24.75 28.55 -30.99
CA LEU A 794 23.61 28.03 -30.22
C LEU A 794 23.88 26.66 -29.55
N HIS A 795 24.92 25.94 -29.96
CA HIS A 795 25.21 24.58 -29.49
C HIS A 795 26.57 24.52 -28.80
N GLY A 796 26.59 23.99 -27.56
CA GLY A 796 27.85 23.71 -26.85
C GLY A 796 28.77 22.74 -27.62
N PRO A 797 30.07 22.65 -27.28
CA PRO A 797 31.04 21.82 -27.99
C PRO A 797 30.64 20.33 -28.06
N ILE A 798 30.04 19.81 -26.99
CA ILE A 798 29.57 18.41 -26.89
C ILE A 798 28.41 18.16 -27.84
N VAL A 799 27.39 19.04 -27.85
CA VAL A 799 26.20 18.91 -28.70
C VAL A 799 26.56 18.95 -30.20
N ARG A 800 27.54 19.76 -30.61
CA ARG A 800 28.01 19.78 -32.01
C ARG A 800 28.68 18.47 -32.42
N LYS A 801 29.62 17.99 -31.61
CA LYS A 801 30.26 16.69 -31.88
C LYS A 801 29.25 15.54 -31.84
N LEU A 802 28.22 15.65 -31.00
CA LEU A 802 27.11 14.69 -30.97
C LEU A 802 26.38 14.67 -32.32
N HIS A 803 26.03 15.85 -32.87
CA HIS A 803 25.42 15.99 -34.19
C HIS A 803 26.27 15.36 -35.31
N ASP A 804 27.59 15.55 -35.28
CA ASP A 804 28.49 14.95 -36.28
C ASP A 804 28.48 13.40 -36.24
N ILE A 805 28.13 12.81 -35.10
CA ILE A 805 28.14 11.35 -34.88
C ILE A 805 26.78 10.71 -35.17
N VAL A 806 25.69 11.28 -34.65
CA VAL A 806 24.34 10.68 -34.70
C VAL A 806 23.47 11.21 -35.84
N GLY A 807 23.91 12.27 -36.51
CA GLY A 807 23.29 12.80 -37.72
C GLY A 807 22.14 13.76 -37.43
N SER A 808 20.89 13.33 -37.67
CA SER A 808 19.76 14.27 -37.74
C SER A 808 19.50 14.98 -36.40
N PRO A 809 18.97 16.22 -36.42
CA PRO A 809 18.64 16.93 -35.19
C PRO A 809 17.69 16.18 -34.25
N GLU A 810 16.79 15.35 -34.79
CA GLU A 810 15.90 14.49 -34.01
C GLU A 810 16.66 13.37 -33.29
N HIS A 811 17.67 12.78 -33.94
CA HIS A 811 18.57 11.81 -33.30
C HIS A 811 19.45 12.47 -32.24
N VAL A 812 19.89 13.72 -32.47
CA VAL A 812 20.62 14.52 -31.47
C VAL A 812 19.75 14.77 -30.25
N ALA A 813 18.49 15.20 -30.45
CA ALA A 813 17.53 15.39 -29.36
C ALA A 813 17.31 14.10 -28.57
N GLY A 814 17.16 12.97 -29.26
CA GLY A 814 17.04 11.65 -28.64
C GLY A 814 18.28 11.23 -27.85
N ALA A 815 19.48 11.46 -28.40
CA ALA A 815 20.74 11.15 -27.71
C ALA A 815 20.95 12.01 -26.47
N ILE A 816 20.61 13.31 -26.52
CA ILE A 816 20.61 14.20 -25.36
C ILE A 816 19.67 13.66 -24.27
N LEU A 817 18.43 13.31 -24.62
CA LEU A 817 17.47 12.77 -23.65
C LEU A 817 18.02 11.51 -22.96
N VAL A 818 18.60 10.57 -23.72
CA VAL A 818 19.18 9.35 -23.14
C VAL A 818 20.34 9.65 -22.20
N LEU A 819 21.24 10.56 -22.60
CA LEU A 819 22.35 11.01 -21.75
C LEU A 819 21.85 11.70 -20.48
N MET A 820 20.81 12.52 -20.57
CA MET A 820 20.20 13.16 -19.40
C MET A 820 19.64 12.12 -18.42
N ILE A 821 18.96 11.07 -18.91
CA ILE A 821 18.37 10.02 -18.07
C ILE A 821 19.47 9.19 -17.38
N SER A 822 20.44 8.70 -18.16
CA SER A 822 21.47 7.79 -17.67
C SER A 822 22.52 8.49 -16.80
N ALA A 823 23.07 9.63 -17.26
CA ALA A 823 24.14 10.31 -16.54
C ALA A 823 23.67 10.99 -15.25
N SER A 824 22.38 11.32 -15.11
CA SER A 824 21.89 11.94 -13.86
C SER A 824 21.87 10.93 -12.71
N VAL A 825 21.12 9.84 -12.86
CA VAL A 825 20.88 8.87 -11.78
C VAL A 825 22.14 8.04 -11.51
N ASP A 826 22.78 7.49 -12.55
CA ASP A 826 23.95 6.61 -12.41
C ASP A 826 25.12 7.34 -11.72
N LEU A 827 25.43 8.58 -12.15
CA LEU A 827 26.52 9.34 -11.55
C LEU A 827 26.17 9.73 -10.11
N SER A 828 24.93 10.13 -9.83
CA SER A 828 24.51 10.50 -8.47
C SER A 828 24.68 9.34 -7.49
N ILE A 829 24.29 8.13 -7.88
CA ILE A 829 24.45 6.93 -7.05
C ILE A 829 25.93 6.56 -6.92
N ALA A 830 26.68 6.53 -8.04
CA ALA A 830 28.10 6.19 -8.03
C ALA A 830 28.90 7.13 -7.11
N LEU A 831 28.70 8.44 -7.23
CA LEU A 831 29.34 9.44 -6.37
C LEU A 831 28.98 9.25 -4.89
N THR A 832 27.70 8.93 -4.61
CA THR A 832 27.22 8.68 -3.25
C THR A 832 27.87 7.44 -2.65
N ASN A 833 27.91 6.32 -3.39
CA ASN A 833 28.51 5.07 -2.93
C ASN A 833 30.01 5.20 -2.69
N VAL A 834 30.73 5.88 -3.60
CA VAL A 834 32.16 6.17 -3.44
C VAL A 834 32.42 6.99 -2.17
N LEU A 835 31.64 8.05 -1.95
CA LEU A 835 31.78 8.85 -0.74
C LEU A 835 31.45 8.01 0.50
N ASN A 836 30.34 7.28 0.50
CA ASN A 836 29.90 6.45 1.62
C ASN A 836 30.95 5.39 2.00
N TYR A 837 31.62 4.79 1.02
CA TYR A 837 32.66 3.79 1.24
C TYR A 837 33.89 4.36 1.97
N TYR A 838 34.31 5.58 1.61
CA TYR A 838 35.51 6.19 2.19
C TYR A 838 35.24 7.15 3.34
N LEU A 839 33.99 7.57 3.56
CA LEU A 839 33.64 8.46 4.67
C LEU A 839 33.98 7.76 6.00
N ASP A 840 34.82 8.42 6.80
CA ASP A 840 35.37 7.90 8.07
C ASP A 840 36.20 6.62 7.97
N SER A 841 36.66 6.25 6.76
CA SER A 841 37.56 5.12 6.58
C SER A 841 39.01 5.47 6.89
N LYS A 842 39.84 4.43 7.15
CA LYS A 842 41.30 4.56 7.37
C LYS A 842 42.03 5.17 6.16
N ASP A 843 41.45 5.10 4.97
CA ASP A 843 42.06 5.53 3.71
C ASP A 843 41.83 7.02 3.41
N THR A 844 40.94 7.68 4.16
CA THR A 844 40.63 9.13 4.04
C THR A 844 41.88 10.01 4.03
N ALA A 845 42.87 9.71 4.89
CA ALA A 845 44.10 10.49 4.96
C ALA A 845 44.95 10.38 3.68
N SER A 846 45.01 9.18 3.09
CA SER A 846 45.73 8.90 1.84
C SER A 846 45.06 9.60 0.66
N ILE A 847 43.73 9.54 0.58
CA ILE A 847 42.93 10.20 -0.46
C ILE A 847 43.14 11.71 -0.42
N ARG A 848 43.08 12.34 0.77
CA ARG A 848 43.33 13.78 0.93
C ARG A 848 44.72 14.19 0.44
N LYS A 849 45.75 13.39 0.73
CA LYS A 849 47.13 13.64 0.28
C LYS A 849 47.26 13.54 -1.24
N LEU A 850 46.58 12.60 -1.87
CA LEU A 850 46.57 12.43 -3.33
C LEU A 850 45.80 13.56 -4.01
N ALA A 851 44.64 13.96 -3.47
CA ALA A 851 43.83 15.05 -3.99
C ALA A 851 44.57 16.40 -3.96
N ALA A 852 45.48 16.61 -3.00
CA ALA A 852 46.30 17.82 -2.92
C ALA A 852 47.47 17.88 -3.94
N ASN A 853 47.72 16.81 -4.71
CA ASN A 853 48.86 16.72 -5.63
C ASN A 853 48.42 16.62 -7.10
N PRO A 854 48.60 17.69 -7.90
CA PRO A 854 48.30 17.69 -9.34
C PRO A 854 49.11 16.59 -10.05
N GLY A 855 48.43 15.59 -10.63
CA GLY A 855 49.04 14.44 -11.30
C GLY A 855 48.77 13.08 -10.65
N SER A 856 48.01 13.03 -9.55
CA SER A 856 47.62 11.77 -8.89
C SER A 856 46.31 11.17 -9.41
N ASN A 857 45.76 11.68 -10.53
CA ASN A 857 44.42 11.32 -11.03
C ASN A 857 44.23 9.81 -11.23
N SER A 858 45.22 9.11 -11.80
CA SER A 858 45.14 7.66 -12.00
C SER A 858 45.10 6.86 -10.68
N LYS A 859 45.67 7.40 -9.60
CA LYS A 859 45.58 6.78 -8.26
C LYS A 859 44.23 7.05 -7.60
N LEU A 860 43.67 8.25 -7.80
CA LEU A 860 42.32 8.57 -7.33
C LEU A 860 41.26 7.75 -8.07
N GLU A 861 41.45 7.54 -9.38
CA GLU A 861 40.61 6.64 -10.18
C GLU A 861 40.62 5.21 -9.64
N ALA A 862 41.77 4.70 -9.21
CA ALA A 862 41.84 3.38 -8.59
C ALA A 862 40.99 3.26 -7.31
N PHE A 863 40.95 4.30 -6.45
CA PHE A 863 40.05 4.32 -5.29
C PHE A 863 38.58 4.36 -5.71
N VAL A 864 38.23 5.15 -6.73
CA VAL A 864 36.85 5.17 -7.26
C VAL A 864 36.43 3.79 -7.76
N LEU A 865 37.28 3.13 -8.55
CA LEU A 865 37.02 1.79 -9.08
C LEU A 865 36.97 0.74 -7.96
N GLU A 866 37.79 0.86 -6.92
CA GLU A 866 37.74 -0.01 -5.75
C GLU A 866 36.42 0.15 -5.00
N ALA A 867 36.00 1.37 -4.66
CA ALA A 867 34.72 1.60 -3.99
C ALA A 867 33.55 1.05 -4.82
N LEU A 868 33.51 1.31 -6.13
CA LEU A 868 32.46 0.78 -7.02
C LEU A 868 32.56 -0.73 -7.27
N LEU A 869 33.71 -1.36 -6.98
CA LEU A 869 33.82 -2.82 -6.95
C LEU A 869 33.09 -3.39 -5.72
N TYR A 870 33.22 -2.73 -4.56
CA TYR A 870 32.62 -3.16 -3.30
C TYR A 870 31.15 -2.77 -3.15
N ASP A 871 30.79 -1.57 -3.63
CA ASP A 871 29.46 -0.98 -3.59
C ASP A 871 29.12 -0.42 -4.98
N PRO A 872 28.82 -1.30 -5.96
CA PRO A 872 28.56 -0.89 -7.33
C PRO A 872 27.35 0.03 -7.41
N THR A 873 27.29 0.86 -8.47
CA THR A 873 26.16 1.77 -8.72
C THR A 873 24.82 1.03 -8.70
N PHE A 874 24.79 -0.22 -9.16
CA PHE A 874 23.62 -1.09 -9.12
C PHE A 874 24.02 -2.51 -8.72
N GLU A 875 23.12 -3.23 -8.04
CA GLU A 875 23.32 -4.64 -7.68
C GLU A 875 23.56 -5.50 -8.93
N GLY A 876 22.87 -5.20 -10.04
CA GLY A 876 22.97 -5.98 -11.26
C GLY A 876 22.18 -5.40 -12.43
N VAL A 877 22.16 -6.13 -13.54
CA VAL A 877 21.43 -5.74 -14.76
C VAL A 877 20.61 -6.90 -15.32
N TYR A 878 19.51 -6.59 -16.00
CA TYR A 878 18.67 -7.61 -16.62
C TYR A 878 19.04 -7.87 -18.09
N ARG A 879 18.87 -9.13 -18.51
CA ARG A 879 18.95 -9.59 -19.89
C ARG A 879 17.78 -10.52 -20.20
N MET A 880 17.46 -10.67 -21.48
CA MET A 880 16.46 -11.60 -21.97
C MET A 880 17.09 -12.56 -22.97
N ALA A 881 16.94 -13.87 -22.73
CA ALA A 881 17.42 -14.87 -23.66
C ALA A 881 16.54 -14.91 -24.92
N THR A 882 17.14 -14.89 -26.11
CA THR A 882 16.42 -14.96 -27.39
C THR A 882 16.34 -16.38 -27.96
N GLN A 883 17.01 -17.34 -27.32
CA GLN A 883 17.04 -18.75 -27.68
C GLN A 883 17.47 -19.59 -26.47
N ASP A 884 17.21 -20.89 -26.52
CA ASP A 884 17.70 -21.85 -25.52
C ASP A 884 19.23 -21.87 -25.52
N CYS A 885 19.84 -21.72 -24.34
CA CYS A 885 21.29 -21.72 -24.19
C CYS A 885 21.73 -22.20 -22.80
N ILE A 886 23.02 -22.53 -22.69
CA ILE A 886 23.65 -22.94 -21.42
C ILE A 886 24.69 -21.89 -21.04
N VAL A 887 24.57 -21.34 -19.82
CA VAL A 887 25.56 -20.44 -19.22
C VAL A 887 26.06 -21.07 -17.92
N GLY A 888 27.36 -21.28 -17.80
CA GLY A 888 27.93 -22.07 -16.71
C GLY A 888 27.29 -23.47 -16.66
N ASN A 889 26.61 -23.76 -15.55
CA ASN A 889 25.85 -25.00 -15.33
C ASN A 889 24.32 -24.79 -15.41
N THR A 890 23.86 -23.61 -15.84
CA THR A 890 22.45 -23.23 -15.85
C THR A 890 21.90 -23.23 -17.27
N GLU A 891 20.84 -24.01 -17.48
CA GLU A 891 20.06 -23.98 -18.72
C GLU A 891 19.10 -22.78 -18.68
N VAL A 892 19.19 -21.91 -19.69
CA VAL A 892 18.33 -20.73 -19.84
C VAL A 892 17.48 -20.94 -21.09
N LYS A 893 16.16 -20.95 -20.91
CA LYS A 893 15.20 -21.12 -22.02
C LYS A 893 14.97 -19.81 -22.76
N ASN A 894 14.51 -19.93 -24.00
CA ASN A 894 14.06 -18.79 -24.79
C ASN A 894 13.02 -17.95 -24.01
N LYS A 895 13.14 -16.62 -24.09
CA LYS A 895 12.32 -15.61 -23.37
C LYS A 895 12.47 -15.60 -21.85
N THR A 896 13.38 -16.39 -21.28
CA THR A 896 13.69 -16.30 -19.85
C THR A 896 14.41 -14.98 -19.55
N ARG A 897 13.92 -14.26 -18.54
CA ARG A 897 14.60 -13.08 -17.99
C ARG A 897 15.74 -13.55 -17.07
N VAL A 898 16.90 -12.93 -17.23
CA VAL A 898 18.11 -13.25 -16.47
C VAL A 898 18.57 -12.00 -15.74
N PHE A 899 18.78 -12.10 -14.43
CA PHE A 899 19.39 -11.07 -13.61
C PHE A 899 20.87 -11.38 -13.41
N LEU A 900 21.74 -10.48 -13.88
CA LEU A 900 23.18 -10.57 -13.72
C LEU A 900 23.57 -9.81 -12.45
N ASP A 901 23.80 -10.51 -11.36
CA ASP A 901 24.14 -9.93 -10.05
C ASP A 901 25.63 -9.55 -9.99
N ILE A 902 25.89 -8.31 -10.37
CA ILE A 902 27.23 -7.71 -10.42
C ILE A 902 27.82 -7.61 -9.00
N ALA A 903 27.03 -7.25 -8.00
CA ALA A 903 27.47 -7.13 -6.62
C ALA A 903 27.96 -8.48 -6.06
N ALA A 904 27.22 -9.57 -6.30
CA ALA A 904 27.65 -10.92 -5.95
C ALA A 904 28.86 -11.37 -6.77
N GLY A 905 28.89 -11.09 -8.08
CA GLY A 905 30.04 -11.42 -8.95
C GLY A 905 31.35 -10.74 -8.52
N ASN A 906 31.27 -9.48 -8.08
CA ASN A 906 32.39 -8.76 -7.50
C ASN A 906 32.81 -9.38 -6.16
N SER A 907 31.83 -9.88 -5.38
CA SER A 907 32.07 -10.51 -4.08
C SER A 907 32.76 -11.88 -4.16
N VAL A 908 32.51 -12.69 -5.19
CA VAL A 908 33.19 -14.00 -5.37
C VAL A 908 34.67 -13.84 -5.73
N SER A 909 35.03 -12.73 -6.38
CA SER A 909 36.42 -12.37 -6.70
C SER A 909 37.25 -12.00 -5.45
N ARG A 910 36.59 -11.78 -4.30
CA ARG A 910 37.22 -11.51 -3.00
C ARG A 910 38.10 -12.65 -2.49
N LEU A 911 37.90 -13.88 -2.97
CA LEU A 911 38.71 -15.05 -2.58
C LEU A 911 40.05 -15.16 -3.35
N PHE A 912 40.27 -14.32 -4.36
CA PHE A 912 41.42 -14.44 -5.27
C PHE A 912 42.26 -13.17 -5.44
N LEU A 913 41.98 -12.10 -4.69
CA LEU A 913 42.92 -10.97 -4.59
C LEU A 913 44.00 -11.30 -3.57
N PRO A 914 45.30 -11.09 -3.87
CA PRO A 914 46.33 -11.19 -2.86
C PRO A 914 45.99 -10.17 -1.77
N THR A 915 45.92 -10.62 -0.52
CA THR A 915 46.04 -9.73 0.63
C THR A 915 47.31 -8.90 0.44
N THR A 916 47.15 -7.63 0.07
CA THR A 916 48.22 -6.63 0.16
C THR A 916 48.38 -6.19 1.59
#